data_AF-D9W5Y9-F1
#
_entry.id   AF-D9W5Y9-F1
#
_cell.length_a   1.000
_cell.length_b   1.000
_cell.length_c   1.000
_cell.angle_alpha   90.00
_cell.angle_beta   90.00
_cell.angle_gamma   90.00
#
_symmetry.space_group_name_H-M   'P 1'
#
loop_
_entity.id
_entity.type
_entity.pdbx_description
1 polymer ?
#
loop_
_entity_poly.entity_id
_entity_poly.type
_entity_poly.pdbx_seq_one_letter_code
_entity_poly.pdbx_strand_id
1 'polypeptide(L)'
;MVFVHHSLLTATFLAPHPALLPRLIERLRHETLRCLQIAEYIPTALLEELIASGDRQLLQGLAAGDNRRAWFDSRRAPAVPGVTRRKDALLRLAALGDPALAKPLFDSEVWELRIAVLTAAAARPDDPDWRLPGGLVDTLLCARGLDEFAFAVCAPFSDVAEWARKHLGERFPPNDQVFVCRRVAKLGGASALRGILEEGSPASVTAGVLRQAVKAQDPIAVFPYDARAFELVDGTYKERLLFPSDLAPASGSGPGPTALPPDERREPAEASDWCVPASRIEELLALDDPETNAKIFLYAQPTDEQRSAILEGRPFAPDAPAGKRLPLSEDLVASIRSNSGGWLWSSYASGHPELARAVLGKYKLLTPARRLALVTALWERSGRDAVQALLDETRFPGRRPKRHPLTYETHRAVQQALNAPDGLGRLRQMLAHAQSPEGQRDFLLSLRSEAQCFNGGKAIVKEMDDQPPWAELIDAHRREPLHEHLLAVLAERQDVPKELRKDCAAALVRLRHPDHTRCRSSEPRTTLGLLRHHPEPHEDWLRLAYRYEELTPTDTLREARPARAVVQHLLGLFPTRLDQSLIRPYRCAHAQARRMAYAQLGTDPDAWAMAARLLPEFEGTFPELLTTAAAVIS
;
A
#
# COMPACT_ATOMS: atom_id res chain seq x y z
N MET A 1 13.27 -21.66 -4.40
CA MET A 1 14.19 -22.06 -5.50
C MET A 1 13.99 -21.24 -6.78
N VAL A 2 12.76 -21.00 -7.25
CA VAL A 2 12.48 -20.23 -8.50
C VAL A 2 13.04 -18.79 -8.49
N PHE A 3 12.96 -18.07 -7.36
CA PHE A 3 13.51 -16.71 -7.24
C PHE A 3 15.05 -16.62 -7.36
N VAL A 4 15.76 -17.73 -7.14
CA VAL A 4 17.23 -17.75 -7.11
C VAL A 4 17.81 -17.52 -8.50
N HIS A 5 17.25 -18.16 -9.53
CA HIS A 5 17.75 -18.03 -10.90
C HIS A 5 17.59 -16.61 -11.49
N HIS A 6 16.53 -15.88 -11.12
CA HIS A 6 16.22 -14.57 -11.71
C HIS A 6 17.32 -13.52 -11.44
N SER A 7 17.81 -13.45 -10.21
CA SER A 7 18.77 -12.40 -9.81
C SER A 7 20.19 -12.66 -10.31
N LEU A 8 20.51 -13.94 -10.49
CA LEU A 8 21.75 -14.45 -11.03
C LEU A 8 22.04 -13.93 -12.44
N LEU A 9 21.04 -13.96 -13.32
CA LEU A 9 21.20 -13.46 -14.69
C LEU A 9 20.98 -11.98 -14.82
N THR A 10 20.09 -11.38 -14.02
CA THR A 10 19.99 -9.92 -13.96
C THR A 10 21.34 -9.30 -13.56
N ALA A 11 22.05 -9.89 -12.59
CA ALA A 11 23.41 -9.46 -12.25
C ALA A 11 24.42 -9.68 -13.39
N THR A 12 24.37 -10.86 -14.01
CA THR A 12 25.28 -11.25 -15.10
C THR A 12 25.06 -10.42 -16.36
N PHE A 13 23.88 -9.86 -16.57
CA PHE A 13 23.53 -9.06 -17.77
C PHE A 13 23.42 -7.55 -17.53
N LEU A 14 23.37 -7.07 -16.28
CA LEU A 14 23.46 -5.64 -15.94
C LEU A 14 24.90 -5.12 -15.88
N ALA A 15 25.87 -6.01 -15.68
CA ALA A 15 27.26 -5.65 -15.47
C ALA A 15 28.16 -5.65 -16.73
N PRO A 16 27.99 -6.51 -17.74
CA PRO A 16 28.98 -6.65 -18.82
C PRO A 16 28.82 -5.59 -19.91
N HIS A 17 29.87 -5.45 -20.71
CA HIS A 17 29.93 -4.49 -21.80
C HIS A 17 28.99 -5.03 -22.86
N PRO A 18 28.23 -4.21 -23.59
CA PRO A 18 27.29 -4.71 -24.61
C PRO A 18 27.91 -5.76 -25.55
N ALA A 19 29.21 -5.63 -25.85
CA ALA A 19 29.99 -6.57 -26.65
C ALA A 19 30.11 -8.01 -26.10
N LEU A 20 29.86 -8.24 -24.80
CA LEU A 20 29.91 -9.57 -24.18
C LEU A 20 28.56 -10.29 -24.25
N LEU A 21 27.45 -9.57 -24.43
CA LEU A 21 26.10 -10.12 -24.35
C LEU A 21 25.87 -11.30 -25.31
N PRO A 22 26.26 -11.25 -26.61
CA PRO A 22 26.02 -12.37 -27.52
C PRO A 22 26.71 -13.66 -27.04
N ARG A 23 27.98 -13.55 -26.62
CA ARG A 23 28.79 -14.67 -26.14
C ARG A 23 28.31 -15.23 -24.81
N LEU A 24 27.75 -14.38 -23.95
CA LEU A 24 27.15 -14.79 -22.67
C LEU A 24 25.81 -15.47 -22.87
N ILE A 25 24.96 -14.95 -23.75
CA ILE A 25 23.69 -15.58 -24.12
C ILE A 25 23.94 -16.98 -24.69
N GLU A 26 24.97 -17.15 -25.51
CA GLU A 26 25.37 -18.45 -26.05
C GLU A 26 25.79 -19.43 -24.93
N ARG A 27 26.69 -19.02 -24.03
CA ARG A 27 27.21 -19.86 -22.94
C ARG A 27 26.19 -20.18 -21.85
N LEU A 28 25.28 -19.26 -21.61
CA LEU A 28 24.24 -19.32 -20.56
C LEU A 28 22.85 -19.46 -21.19
N ARG A 29 22.74 -20.08 -22.36
CA ARG A 29 21.49 -20.14 -23.12
C ARG A 29 20.34 -20.69 -22.30
N HIS A 30 20.58 -21.80 -21.61
CA HIS A 30 19.56 -22.50 -20.84
C HIS A 30 19.12 -21.68 -19.61
N GLU A 31 20.08 -21.10 -18.90
CA GLU A 31 19.85 -20.21 -17.77
C GLU A 31 19.06 -18.98 -18.22
N THR A 32 19.47 -18.36 -19.33
CA THR A 32 18.86 -17.15 -19.92
C THR A 32 17.40 -17.42 -20.23
N LEU A 33 17.11 -18.53 -20.90
CA LEU A 33 15.75 -18.95 -21.20
C LEU A 33 14.89 -19.08 -19.93
N ARG A 34 15.38 -19.79 -18.90
CA ARG A 34 14.64 -19.94 -17.63
C ARG A 34 14.37 -18.59 -16.97
N CYS A 35 15.33 -17.67 -17.03
CA CYS A 35 15.15 -16.36 -16.40
C CYS A 35 14.16 -15.49 -17.15
N LEU A 36 14.19 -15.48 -18.49
CA LEU A 36 13.22 -14.73 -19.29
C LEU A 36 11.78 -15.17 -19.03
N GLN A 37 11.55 -16.42 -18.62
CA GLN A 37 10.23 -16.94 -18.28
C GLN A 37 9.67 -16.45 -16.93
N ILE A 38 10.54 -16.03 -16.01
CA ILE A 38 10.14 -15.64 -14.65
C ILE A 38 10.45 -14.18 -14.32
N ALA A 39 11.25 -13.51 -15.15
CA ALA A 39 11.76 -12.18 -14.89
C ALA A 39 10.67 -11.11 -14.98
N GLU A 40 10.49 -10.35 -13.90
CA GLU A 40 9.64 -9.15 -13.89
C GLU A 40 10.36 -7.94 -14.51
N TYR A 41 11.69 -7.93 -14.44
CA TYR A 41 12.55 -6.88 -14.95
C TYR A 41 13.62 -7.47 -15.85
N ILE A 42 13.82 -6.87 -17.02
CA ILE A 42 14.76 -7.36 -18.04
C ILE A 42 15.78 -6.25 -18.28
N PRO A 43 17.09 -6.50 -18.15
CA PRO A 43 18.11 -5.53 -18.52
C PRO A 43 17.87 -5.03 -19.94
N THR A 44 17.81 -3.71 -20.15
CA THR A 44 17.44 -3.15 -21.46
C THR A 44 18.39 -3.61 -22.54
N ALA A 45 19.71 -3.65 -22.25
CA ALA A 45 20.70 -4.13 -23.21
C ALA A 45 20.51 -5.62 -23.59
N LEU A 46 20.08 -6.47 -22.64
CA LEU A 46 19.72 -7.86 -22.95
C LEU A 46 18.50 -7.91 -23.85
N LEU A 47 17.45 -7.11 -23.58
CA LEU A 47 16.28 -7.06 -24.43
C LEU A 47 16.63 -6.61 -25.86
N GLU A 48 17.46 -5.57 -26.01
CA GLU A 48 17.92 -5.13 -27.34
C GLU A 48 18.67 -6.24 -28.07
N GLU A 49 19.58 -6.94 -27.40
CA GLU A 49 20.34 -8.04 -27.99
C GLU A 49 19.45 -9.23 -28.37
N LEU A 50 18.44 -9.56 -27.56
CA LEU A 50 17.47 -10.61 -27.88
C LEU A 50 16.65 -10.27 -29.12
N ILE A 51 16.22 -9.01 -29.25
CA ILE A 51 15.49 -8.54 -30.43
C ILE A 51 16.41 -8.52 -31.65
N ALA A 52 17.64 -8.01 -31.50
CA ALA A 52 18.61 -7.90 -32.58
C ALA A 52 19.09 -9.26 -33.10
N SER A 53 19.30 -10.23 -32.22
CA SER A 53 19.73 -11.59 -32.59
C SER A 53 18.64 -12.39 -33.28
N GLY A 54 17.36 -12.03 -33.11
CA GLY A 54 16.23 -12.76 -33.66
C GLY A 54 16.09 -14.19 -33.12
N ASP A 55 16.68 -14.48 -31.95
CA ASP A 55 16.66 -15.82 -31.37
C ASP A 55 15.24 -16.20 -30.93
N ARG A 56 14.56 -16.95 -31.81
CA ARG A 56 13.15 -17.30 -31.65
C ARG A 56 12.88 -18.04 -30.33
N GLN A 57 13.79 -18.90 -29.88
CA GLN A 57 13.59 -19.66 -28.65
C GLN A 57 13.60 -18.76 -27.42
N LEU A 58 14.52 -17.79 -27.37
CA LEU A 58 14.62 -16.85 -26.25
C LEU A 58 13.48 -15.84 -26.25
N LEU A 59 13.10 -15.32 -27.42
CA LEU A 59 11.96 -14.42 -27.59
C LEU A 59 10.63 -15.11 -27.20
N GLN A 60 10.44 -16.37 -27.59
CA GLN A 60 9.28 -17.18 -27.17
C GLN A 60 9.31 -17.45 -25.67
N GLY A 61 10.47 -17.77 -25.09
CA GLY A 61 10.61 -17.95 -23.64
C GLY A 61 10.27 -16.67 -22.86
N LEU A 62 10.66 -15.51 -23.37
CA LEU A 62 10.26 -14.23 -22.82
C LEU A 62 8.75 -14.01 -22.96
N ALA A 63 8.15 -14.25 -24.13
CA ALA A 63 6.71 -14.07 -24.34
C ALA A 63 5.84 -15.02 -23.47
N ALA A 64 6.25 -16.28 -23.34
CA ALA A 64 5.50 -17.36 -22.70
C ALA A 64 5.64 -17.43 -21.17
N GLY A 65 6.47 -16.57 -20.56
CA GLY A 65 6.66 -16.55 -19.11
C GLY A 65 5.41 -16.14 -18.32
N ASP A 66 5.46 -16.27 -16.99
CA ASP A 66 4.32 -15.96 -16.11
C ASP A 66 3.99 -14.45 -16.11
N ASN A 67 3.00 -14.08 -16.92
CA ASN A 67 2.60 -12.70 -17.13
C ASN A 67 1.60 -12.20 -16.07
N ARG A 68 1.06 -13.07 -15.20
CA ARG A 68 0.04 -12.69 -14.20
C ARG A 68 0.64 -11.87 -13.06
N ARG A 69 1.84 -12.24 -12.59
CA ARG A 69 2.52 -11.56 -11.48
C ARG A 69 3.03 -10.17 -11.84
N ALA A 70 3.53 -9.99 -13.06
CA ALA A 70 4.16 -8.74 -13.49
C ALA A 70 3.19 -7.54 -13.57
N TRP A 71 1.88 -7.77 -13.67
CA TRP A 71 0.93 -6.70 -13.91
C TRP A 71 0.51 -5.96 -12.64
N PHE A 72 0.28 -6.66 -11.53
CA PHE A 72 -0.25 -6.06 -10.29
C PHE A 72 0.73 -5.10 -9.60
N ASP A 73 2.05 -5.34 -9.68
CA ASP A 73 3.06 -4.47 -9.05
C ASP A 73 3.50 -3.29 -9.93
N SER A 74 3.34 -3.40 -11.25
CA SER A 74 3.92 -2.45 -12.23
C SER A 74 3.30 -1.06 -12.27
N ARG A 75 2.05 -0.86 -11.83
CA ARG A 75 1.39 0.47 -11.91
C ARG A 75 1.99 1.51 -10.97
N ARG A 76 2.75 1.10 -9.95
CA ARG A 76 3.26 2.00 -8.90
C ARG A 76 4.78 2.10 -8.85
N ALA A 77 5.49 1.23 -9.55
CA ALA A 77 6.94 1.29 -9.64
C ALA A 77 7.39 2.58 -10.36
N PRO A 78 8.50 3.22 -9.97
CA PRO A 78 9.18 4.23 -10.78
C PRO A 78 9.99 3.59 -11.92
N ALA A 79 10.29 4.33 -12.99
CA ALA A 79 11.16 3.86 -14.07
C ALA A 79 12.60 3.72 -13.57
N VAL A 80 13.27 2.62 -13.94
CA VAL A 80 14.66 2.35 -13.55
C VAL A 80 15.56 2.45 -14.77
N PRO A 81 16.60 3.31 -14.76
CA PRO A 81 17.54 3.38 -15.88
C PRO A 81 18.24 2.04 -16.13
N GLY A 82 18.32 1.63 -17.41
CA GLY A 82 19.01 0.41 -17.84
C GLY A 82 18.21 -0.88 -17.68
N VAL A 83 16.97 -0.81 -17.21
CA VAL A 83 16.09 -1.95 -17.02
C VAL A 83 14.73 -1.67 -17.65
N THR A 84 14.23 -2.61 -18.42
CA THR A 84 12.90 -2.57 -19.03
C THR A 84 11.95 -3.43 -18.21
N ARG A 85 10.77 -2.90 -17.87
CA ARG A 85 9.74 -3.70 -17.21
C ARG A 85 9.30 -4.81 -18.14
N ARG A 86 8.94 -5.97 -17.59
CA ARG A 86 8.41 -7.07 -18.39
C ARG A 86 7.24 -6.63 -19.26
N LYS A 87 6.28 -5.86 -18.73
CA LYS A 87 5.17 -5.31 -19.53
C LYS A 87 5.68 -4.55 -20.76
N ASP A 88 6.60 -3.61 -20.56
CA ASP A 88 7.13 -2.78 -21.65
C ASP A 88 7.93 -3.63 -22.64
N ALA A 89 8.68 -4.63 -22.17
CA ALA A 89 9.38 -5.58 -23.02
C ALA A 89 8.40 -6.41 -23.88
N LEU A 90 7.31 -6.92 -23.28
CA LEU A 90 6.28 -7.67 -23.99
C LEU A 90 5.52 -6.80 -25.01
N LEU A 91 5.24 -5.54 -24.67
CA LEU A 91 4.64 -4.58 -25.62
C LEU A 91 5.57 -4.33 -26.81
N ARG A 92 6.88 -4.22 -26.56
CA ARG A 92 7.89 -4.13 -27.63
C ARG A 92 7.95 -5.39 -28.48
N LEU A 93 7.85 -6.58 -27.88
CA LEU A 93 7.76 -7.85 -28.63
C LEU A 93 6.48 -7.91 -29.47
N ALA A 94 5.34 -7.48 -28.93
CA ALA A 94 4.08 -7.43 -29.67
C ALA A 94 4.18 -6.50 -30.89
N ALA A 95 4.86 -5.36 -30.74
CA ALA A 95 5.08 -4.40 -31.82
C ALA A 95 5.94 -4.95 -32.97
N LEU A 96 6.72 -6.03 -32.77
CA LEU A 96 7.43 -6.70 -33.86
C LEU A 96 6.48 -7.39 -34.85
N GLY A 97 5.25 -7.70 -34.41
CA GLY A 97 4.24 -8.36 -35.23
C GLY A 97 4.65 -9.76 -35.71
N ASP A 98 5.51 -10.47 -34.99
CA ASP A 98 5.91 -11.86 -35.29
C ASP A 98 4.78 -12.83 -34.94
N PRO A 99 4.19 -13.55 -35.92
CA PRO A 99 3.11 -14.50 -35.67
C PRO A 99 3.47 -15.59 -34.65
N ALA A 100 4.73 -15.99 -34.54
CA ALA A 100 5.16 -17.03 -33.59
C ALA A 100 5.24 -16.56 -32.14
N LEU A 101 5.22 -15.25 -31.89
CA LEU A 101 5.14 -14.67 -30.54
C LEU A 101 3.70 -14.29 -30.17
N ALA A 102 2.81 -14.20 -31.16
CA ALA A 102 1.49 -13.63 -31.00
C ALA A 102 0.64 -14.36 -29.97
N LYS A 103 0.56 -15.69 -30.05
CA LYS A 103 -0.24 -16.48 -29.11
C LYS A 103 0.21 -16.33 -27.65
N PRO A 104 1.47 -16.57 -27.26
CA PRO A 104 1.87 -16.42 -25.86
C PRO A 104 1.70 -14.99 -25.33
N LEU A 105 1.86 -13.97 -26.18
CA LEU A 105 1.58 -12.58 -25.81
C LEU A 105 0.07 -12.31 -25.66
N PHE A 106 -0.76 -12.90 -26.52
CA PHE A 106 -2.21 -12.74 -26.51
C PHE A 106 -2.89 -13.52 -25.35
N ASP A 107 -2.37 -14.69 -24.99
CA ASP A 107 -2.86 -15.48 -23.86
C ASP A 107 -2.68 -14.78 -22.50
N SER A 108 -1.87 -13.72 -22.45
CA SER A 108 -1.75 -12.84 -21.28
C SER A 108 -3.10 -12.25 -20.87
N GLU A 109 -3.35 -12.11 -19.57
CA GLU A 109 -4.54 -11.42 -19.04
C GLU A 109 -4.45 -9.89 -19.20
N VAL A 110 -3.31 -9.37 -19.68
CA VAL A 110 -3.06 -7.95 -19.87
C VAL A 110 -3.73 -7.45 -21.16
N TRP A 111 -4.83 -6.71 -20.99
CA TRP A 111 -5.62 -6.15 -22.08
C TRP A 111 -4.78 -5.37 -23.10
N GLU A 112 -3.90 -4.48 -22.64
CA GLU A 112 -3.08 -3.64 -23.54
C GLU A 112 -2.14 -4.46 -24.42
N LEU A 113 -1.67 -5.61 -23.92
CA LEU A 113 -0.80 -6.49 -24.67
C LEU A 113 -1.57 -7.20 -25.79
N ARG A 114 -2.80 -7.67 -25.51
CA ARG A 114 -3.69 -8.25 -26.54
C ARG A 114 -4.01 -7.25 -27.65
N ILE A 115 -4.29 -5.99 -27.29
CA ILE A 115 -4.51 -4.92 -28.27
C ILE A 115 -3.25 -4.67 -29.11
N ALA A 116 -2.07 -4.61 -28.49
CA ALA A 116 -0.81 -4.42 -29.20
C ALA A 116 -0.55 -5.54 -30.21
N VAL A 117 -0.83 -6.80 -29.85
CA VAL A 117 -0.72 -7.96 -30.77
C VAL A 117 -1.68 -7.81 -31.95
N LEU A 118 -2.95 -7.47 -31.72
CA LEU A 118 -3.93 -7.29 -32.81
C LEU A 118 -3.59 -6.10 -33.72
N THR A 119 -3.04 -5.04 -33.14
CA THR A 119 -2.61 -3.85 -33.91
C THR A 119 -1.42 -4.18 -34.78
N ALA A 120 -0.44 -4.93 -34.26
CA ALA A 120 0.69 -5.39 -35.06
C ALA A 120 0.27 -6.39 -36.15
N ALA A 121 -0.66 -7.29 -35.85
CA ALA A 121 -1.25 -8.19 -36.85
C ALA A 121 -1.96 -7.43 -37.98
N ALA A 122 -2.58 -6.28 -37.67
CA ALA A 122 -3.30 -5.48 -38.65
C ALA A 122 -2.37 -4.82 -39.69
N ALA A 123 -1.08 -4.71 -39.40
CA ALA A 123 -0.09 -4.24 -40.37
C ALA A 123 0.22 -5.29 -41.46
N ARG A 124 -0.02 -6.59 -41.18
CA ARG A 124 0.25 -7.73 -42.08
C ARG A 124 -0.81 -8.84 -41.93
N PRO A 125 -2.10 -8.57 -42.20
CA PRO A 125 -3.19 -9.53 -41.95
C PRO A 125 -3.15 -10.77 -42.87
N ASP A 126 -2.46 -10.65 -44.01
CA ASP A 126 -2.35 -11.69 -45.04
C ASP A 126 -1.18 -12.65 -44.80
N ASP A 127 -0.37 -12.45 -43.76
CA ASP A 127 0.72 -13.37 -43.42
C ASP A 127 0.12 -14.75 -43.03
N PRO A 128 0.46 -15.83 -43.76
CA PRO A 128 -0.12 -17.15 -43.51
C PRO A 128 0.24 -17.71 -42.15
N ASP A 129 1.33 -17.26 -41.52
CA ASP A 129 1.79 -17.78 -40.23
C ASP A 129 0.82 -17.44 -39.09
N TRP A 130 -0.03 -16.41 -39.24
CA TRP A 130 -1.12 -16.13 -38.29
C TRP A 130 -2.14 -17.27 -38.18
N ARG A 131 -2.23 -18.11 -39.24
CA ARG A 131 -3.22 -19.18 -39.42
C ARG A 131 -2.64 -20.59 -39.22
N LEU A 132 -1.39 -20.71 -38.79
CA LEU A 132 -0.84 -22.01 -38.41
C LEU A 132 -1.69 -22.64 -37.28
N PRO A 133 -1.80 -23.98 -37.21
CA PRO A 133 -2.50 -24.65 -36.11
C PRO A 133 -1.96 -24.19 -34.75
N GLY A 134 -2.86 -23.79 -33.84
CA GLY A 134 -2.47 -23.19 -32.57
C GLY A 134 -1.89 -21.76 -32.68
N GLY A 135 -2.10 -21.07 -33.81
CA GLY A 135 -1.73 -19.67 -34.01
C GLY A 135 -2.75 -18.68 -33.43
N LEU A 136 -2.58 -17.38 -33.73
CA LEU A 136 -3.46 -16.33 -33.22
C LEU A 136 -4.89 -16.46 -33.78
N VAL A 137 -5.05 -16.74 -35.08
CA VAL A 137 -6.37 -16.88 -35.71
C VAL A 137 -7.12 -18.06 -35.11
N ASP A 138 -6.48 -19.22 -34.99
CA ASP A 138 -7.06 -20.41 -34.36
C ASP A 138 -7.49 -20.13 -32.91
N THR A 139 -6.64 -19.43 -32.14
CA THR A 139 -6.96 -19.00 -30.77
C THR A 139 -8.21 -18.12 -30.70
N LEU A 140 -8.35 -17.15 -31.61
CA LEU A 140 -9.50 -16.25 -31.67
C LEU A 140 -10.78 -16.98 -32.12
N LEU A 141 -10.68 -17.92 -33.05
CA LEU A 141 -11.80 -18.77 -33.50
C LEU A 141 -12.26 -19.75 -32.41
N CYS A 142 -11.38 -20.10 -31.48
CA CYS A 142 -11.70 -20.92 -30.32
C CYS A 142 -12.24 -20.13 -29.12
N ALA A 143 -12.30 -18.79 -29.16
CA ALA A 143 -12.74 -17.96 -28.05
C ALA A 143 -14.13 -18.38 -27.52
N ARG A 144 -14.26 -18.47 -26.19
CA ARG A 144 -15.50 -18.90 -25.51
C ARG A 144 -16.01 -17.85 -24.52
N GLY A 145 -15.13 -17.04 -23.93
CA GLY A 145 -15.51 -15.98 -22.98
C GLY A 145 -15.82 -14.64 -23.64
N LEU A 146 -16.70 -13.83 -23.03
CA LEU A 146 -17.08 -12.50 -23.52
C LEU A 146 -15.86 -11.60 -23.81
N ASP A 147 -14.86 -11.64 -22.93
CA ASP A 147 -13.63 -10.85 -23.08
C ASP A 147 -12.81 -11.30 -24.30
N GLU A 148 -12.68 -12.61 -24.52
CA GLU A 148 -11.97 -13.18 -25.67
C GLU A 148 -12.68 -12.86 -26.98
N PHE A 149 -14.02 -12.92 -26.96
CA PHE A 149 -14.87 -12.54 -28.08
C PHE A 149 -14.69 -11.06 -28.47
N ALA A 150 -14.56 -10.15 -27.50
CA ALA A 150 -14.33 -8.73 -27.78
C ALA A 150 -13.03 -8.52 -28.60
N PHE A 151 -11.99 -9.30 -28.33
CA PHE A 151 -10.75 -9.27 -29.11
C PHE A 151 -10.89 -9.90 -30.49
N ALA A 152 -11.62 -11.01 -30.62
CA ALA A 152 -11.91 -11.63 -31.92
C ALA A 152 -12.60 -10.64 -32.87
N VAL A 153 -13.54 -9.85 -32.35
CA VAL A 153 -14.20 -8.77 -33.10
C VAL A 153 -13.21 -7.69 -33.55
N CYS A 154 -12.24 -7.35 -32.70
CA CYS A 154 -11.25 -6.31 -33.02
C CYS A 154 -10.19 -6.78 -34.03
N ALA A 155 -10.02 -8.09 -34.17
CA ALA A 155 -8.96 -8.69 -34.96
C ALA A 155 -9.04 -8.31 -36.45
N PRO A 156 -7.89 -8.21 -37.14
CA PRO A 156 -7.83 -7.76 -38.53
C PRO A 156 -8.09 -8.89 -39.56
N PHE A 157 -8.54 -10.07 -39.12
CA PHE A 157 -8.67 -11.25 -39.96
C PHE A 157 -10.13 -11.48 -40.40
N SER A 158 -10.33 -11.69 -41.70
CA SER A 158 -11.66 -11.82 -42.31
C SER A 158 -12.42 -13.07 -41.86
N ASP A 159 -11.72 -14.19 -41.69
CA ASP A 159 -12.23 -15.45 -41.13
C ASP A 159 -12.69 -15.31 -39.68
N VAL A 160 -11.93 -14.60 -38.84
CA VAL A 160 -12.33 -14.28 -37.45
C VAL A 160 -13.54 -13.36 -37.42
N ALA A 161 -13.59 -12.36 -38.30
CA ALA A 161 -14.75 -11.47 -38.42
C ALA A 161 -16.01 -12.24 -38.86
N GLU A 162 -15.89 -13.17 -39.81
CA GLU A 162 -16.98 -14.04 -40.23
C GLU A 162 -17.42 -15.00 -39.11
N TRP A 163 -16.48 -15.53 -38.34
CA TRP A 163 -16.80 -16.35 -37.18
C TRP A 163 -17.53 -15.54 -36.10
N ALA A 164 -17.07 -14.34 -35.77
CA ALA A 164 -17.73 -13.45 -34.81
C ALA A 164 -19.14 -13.09 -35.29
N ARG A 165 -19.32 -12.87 -36.60
CA ARG A 165 -20.62 -12.65 -37.25
C ARG A 165 -21.61 -13.78 -36.95
N LYS A 166 -21.18 -15.03 -37.09
CA LYS A 166 -22.01 -16.23 -36.86
C LYS A 166 -22.43 -16.42 -35.39
N HIS A 167 -21.72 -15.80 -34.45
CA HIS A 167 -21.94 -15.98 -33.00
C HIS A 167 -22.48 -14.73 -32.27
N LEU A 168 -22.82 -13.66 -33.00
CA LEU A 168 -23.23 -12.35 -32.47
C LEU A 168 -24.53 -12.38 -31.62
N GLY A 169 -25.50 -13.24 -31.96
CA GLY A 169 -26.87 -13.18 -31.41
C GLY A 169 -27.07 -13.82 -30.04
N GLU A 170 -26.48 -14.98 -29.78
CA GLU A 170 -26.77 -15.78 -28.58
C GLU A 170 -25.96 -15.36 -27.34
N ARG A 171 -24.89 -14.58 -27.53
CA ARG A 171 -23.85 -14.40 -26.51
C ARG A 171 -23.60 -12.96 -26.07
N PHE A 172 -24.09 -11.95 -26.80
CA PHE A 172 -23.68 -10.57 -26.56
C PHE A 172 -24.81 -9.67 -26.02
N PRO A 173 -24.52 -8.83 -25.02
CA PRO A 173 -25.35 -7.69 -24.69
C PRO A 173 -25.56 -6.79 -25.93
N PRO A 174 -26.73 -6.14 -26.09
CA PRO A 174 -27.03 -5.31 -27.25
C PRO A 174 -25.95 -4.25 -27.57
N ASN A 175 -25.33 -3.66 -26.56
CA ASN A 175 -24.27 -2.66 -26.74
C ASN A 175 -23.01 -3.23 -27.39
N ASP A 176 -22.62 -4.45 -27.02
CA ASP A 176 -21.45 -5.11 -27.62
C ASP A 176 -21.76 -5.53 -29.06
N GLN A 177 -23.00 -5.93 -29.36
CA GLN A 177 -23.42 -6.23 -30.73
C GLN A 177 -23.27 -5.02 -31.66
N VAL A 178 -23.65 -3.82 -31.21
CA VAL A 178 -23.49 -2.56 -31.96
C VAL A 178 -22.01 -2.29 -32.28
N PHE A 179 -21.11 -2.54 -31.33
CA PHE A 179 -19.67 -2.42 -31.55
C PHE A 179 -19.15 -3.41 -32.61
N VAL A 180 -19.55 -4.68 -32.54
CA VAL A 180 -19.18 -5.69 -33.55
C VAL A 180 -19.68 -5.30 -34.94
N CYS A 181 -20.94 -4.86 -35.05
CA CYS A 181 -21.52 -4.45 -36.32
C CYS A 181 -20.73 -3.29 -36.94
N ARG A 182 -20.35 -2.29 -36.16
CA ARG A 182 -19.49 -1.19 -36.64
C ARG A 182 -18.17 -1.69 -37.22
N ARG A 183 -17.56 -2.69 -36.58
CA ARG A 183 -16.28 -3.25 -37.04
C ARG A 183 -16.43 -4.11 -38.30
N VAL A 184 -17.49 -4.92 -38.38
CA VAL A 184 -17.85 -5.67 -39.60
C VAL A 184 -18.11 -4.71 -40.76
N ALA A 185 -18.77 -3.58 -40.50
CA ALA A 185 -18.97 -2.51 -41.49
C ALA A 185 -17.63 -1.93 -41.97
N LYS A 186 -16.66 -1.73 -41.07
CA LYS A 186 -15.34 -1.20 -41.41
C LYS A 186 -14.50 -2.16 -42.25
N LEU A 187 -14.64 -3.48 -42.06
CA LEU A 187 -13.85 -4.49 -42.79
C LEU A 187 -14.53 -4.98 -44.08
N GLY A 188 -15.85 -5.12 -44.09
CA GLY A 188 -16.60 -5.73 -45.20
C GLY A 188 -17.75 -4.88 -45.75
N GLY A 189 -17.86 -3.61 -45.32
CA GLY A 189 -18.86 -2.66 -45.80
C GLY A 189 -20.31 -3.06 -45.49
N ALA A 190 -21.25 -2.44 -46.22
CA ALA A 190 -22.68 -2.69 -46.06
C ALA A 190 -23.09 -4.13 -46.41
N SER A 191 -22.35 -4.81 -47.29
CA SER A 191 -22.62 -6.20 -47.68
C SER A 191 -22.42 -7.16 -46.51
N ALA A 192 -21.36 -6.98 -45.72
CA ALA A 192 -21.11 -7.81 -44.54
C ALA A 192 -22.13 -7.57 -43.42
N LEU A 193 -22.61 -6.32 -43.27
CA LEU A 193 -23.70 -6.00 -42.35
C LEU A 193 -25.03 -6.64 -42.77
N ARG A 194 -25.30 -6.73 -44.08
CA ARG A 194 -26.51 -7.39 -44.59
C ARG A 194 -26.51 -8.87 -44.25
N GLY A 195 -25.37 -9.54 -44.37
CA GLY A 195 -25.21 -10.94 -43.93
C GLY A 195 -25.46 -11.14 -42.42
N ILE A 196 -25.26 -10.12 -41.56
CA ILE A 196 -25.67 -10.20 -40.13
C ILE A 196 -27.18 -10.19 -39.99
N LEU A 197 -27.88 -9.33 -40.74
CA LEU A 197 -29.34 -9.23 -40.69
C LEU A 197 -30.05 -10.45 -41.28
N GLU A 198 -29.44 -11.09 -42.28
CA GLU A 198 -30.03 -12.24 -42.99
C GLU A 198 -29.79 -13.57 -42.26
N GLU A 199 -28.61 -13.75 -41.65
CA GLU A 199 -28.23 -15.04 -41.05
C GLU A 199 -28.20 -15.03 -39.51
N GLY A 200 -28.28 -13.85 -38.89
CA GLY A 200 -28.20 -13.71 -37.43
C GLY A 200 -29.53 -13.31 -36.77
N SER A 201 -29.61 -13.51 -35.46
CA SER A 201 -30.68 -13.00 -34.59
C SER A 201 -30.13 -11.92 -33.65
N PRO A 202 -29.75 -10.72 -34.15
CA PRO A 202 -29.33 -9.64 -33.28
C PRO A 202 -30.47 -9.21 -32.34
N ALA A 203 -30.13 -8.68 -31.17
CA ALA A 203 -31.11 -8.13 -30.26
C ALA A 203 -31.94 -7.03 -30.97
N SER A 204 -33.20 -6.88 -30.59
CA SER A 204 -34.16 -5.98 -31.28
C SER A 204 -33.65 -4.54 -31.44
N VAL A 205 -32.95 -4.04 -30.41
CA VAL A 205 -32.31 -2.72 -30.40
C VAL A 205 -31.18 -2.63 -31.44
N THR A 206 -30.29 -3.62 -31.47
CA THR A 206 -29.19 -3.71 -32.45
C THR A 206 -29.70 -3.84 -33.88
N ALA A 207 -30.76 -4.62 -34.09
CA ALA A 207 -31.38 -4.84 -35.40
C ALA A 207 -31.93 -3.55 -36.03
N GLY A 208 -32.34 -2.58 -35.21
CA GLY A 208 -32.76 -1.25 -35.66
C GLY A 208 -31.59 -0.44 -36.23
N VAL A 209 -30.49 -0.35 -35.46
CA VAL A 209 -29.26 0.36 -35.85
C VAL A 209 -28.62 -0.27 -37.08
N LEU A 210 -28.55 -1.61 -37.14
CA LEU A 210 -28.04 -2.37 -38.30
C LEU A 210 -28.80 -2.06 -39.59
N ARG A 211 -30.15 -2.03 -39.53
CA ARG A 211 -30.99 -1.72 -40.70
C ARG A 211 -30.78 -0.29 -41.19
N GLN A 212 -30.49 0.65 -40.29
CA GLN A 212 -30.12 2.01 -40.66
C GLN A 212 -28.72 2.04 -41.31
N ALA A 213 -27.74 1.35 -40.72
CA ALA A 213 -26.36 1.29 -41.21
C ALA A 213 -26.26 0.67 -42.61
N VAL A 214 -26.99 -0.41 -42.90
CA VAL A 214 -27.02 -1.06 -44.22
C VAL A 214 -27.57 -0.15 -45.32
N LYS A 215 -28.42 0.81 -44.97
CA LYS A 215 -29.03 1.78 -45.91
C LYS A 215 -28.22 3.07 -46.05
N ALA A 216 -27.31 3.34 -45.12
CA ALA A 216 -26.52 4.56 -45.13
C ALA A 216 -25.41 4.50 -46.17
N GLN A 217 -25.08 5.67 -46.72
CA GLN A 217 -23.95 5.83 -47.64
C GLN A 217 -22.61 5.58 -46.93
N ASP A 218 -22.52 5.96 -45.65
CA ASP A 218 -21.45 5.56 -44.75
C ASP A 218 -22.05 4.75 -43.58
N PRO A 219 -22.02 3.41 -43.67
CA PRO A 219 -22.52 2.54 -42.61
C PRO A 219 -21.83 2.75 -41.26
N ILE A 220 -20.59 3.24 -41.22
CA ILE A 220 -19.82 3.44 -39.97
C ILE A 220 -20.37 4.64 -39.20
N ALA A 221 -20.79 5.70 -39.88
CA ALA A 221 -21.30 6.93 -39.29
C ALA A 221 -22.64 6.76 -38.55
N VAL A 222 -23.39 5.69 -38.84
CA VAL A 222 -24.68 5.38 -38.19
C VAL A 222 -24.52 4.84 -36.77
N PHE A 223 -23.38 4.22 -36.47
CA PHE A 223 -23.11 3.73 -35.12
C PHE A 223 -22.71 4.92 -34.24
N PRO A 224 -23.40 5.17 -33.10
CA PRO A 224 -23.14 6.34 -32.26
C PRO A 224 -21.67 6.37 -31.81
N TYR A 225 -21.10 7.58 -31.75
CA TYR A 225 -19.70 7.78 -31.35
C TYR A 225 -19.46 7.25 -29.93
N ASP A 226 -18.52 6.30 -29.87
CA ASP A 226 -17.79 5.75 -28.74
C ASP A 226 -18.51 5.46 -27.43
N ALA A 227 -19.44 4.49 -27.48
CA ALA A 227 -19.89 3.77 -26.28
C ALA A 227 -18.76 2.96 -25.59
N ARG A 228 -17.56 2.87 -26.19
CA ARG A 228 -16.27 2.54 -25.54
C ARG A 228 -15.10 3.17 -26.32
N ALA A 229 -14.98 4.52 -26.32
CA ALA A 229 -13.72 5.17 -26.71
C ALA A 229 -12.63 4.74 -25.74
N PHE A 230 -11.86 3.74 -26.12
CA PHE A 230 -10.55 3.53 -25.53
C PHE A 230 -9.58 4.41 -26.33
N GLU A 231 -9.65 5.73 -26.12
CA GLU A 231 -8.63 6.63 -26.65
C GLU A 231 -7.31 6.39 -25.91
N LEU A 232 -6.22 6.29 -26.66
CA LEU A 232 -4.87 6.23 -26.13
C LEU A 232 -4.49 7.64 -25.64
N VAL A 233 -4.77 7.96 -24.37
CA VAL A 233 -4.33 9.21 -23.75
C VAL A 233 -3.10 8.91 -22.89
N ASP A 234 -1.97 9.54 -23.21
CA ASP A 234 -0.69 9.39 -22.51
C ASP A 234 -0.20 7.92 -22.38
N GLY A 235 -0.45 7.10 -23.40
CA GLY A 235 -0.03 5.68 -23.40
C GLY A 235 -0.82 4.80 -22.43
N THR A 236 -1.96 5.28 -21.92
CA THR A 236 -2.87 4.51 -21.07
C THR A 236 -4.28 4.46 -21.62
N TYR A 237 -4.85 3.26 -21.70
CA TYR A 237 -6.27 3.07 -21.98
C TYR A 237 -7.06 3.26 -20.68
N LYS A 238 -7.86 4.31 -20.58
CA LYS A 238 -8.81 4.51 -19.48
C LYS A 238 -10.22 4.17 -19.94
N GLU A 239 -10.91 3.36 -19.14
CA GLU A 239 -12.36 3.21 -19.23
C GLU A 239 -13.00 4.53 -18.79
N ARG A 240 -13.58 5.27 -19.72
CA ARG A 240 -14.34 6.49 -19.43
C ARG A 240 -15.81 6.19 -19.68
N LEU A 241 -16.49 5.71 -18.64
CA LEU A 241 -17.96 5.65 -18.63
C LEU A 241 -18.48 7.07 -18.37
N LEU A 242 -18.97 7.72 -19.42
CA LEU A 242 -19.75 8.95 -19.30
C LEU A 242 -21.23 8.58 -19.39
N PHE A 243 -21.97 8.74 -18.29
CA PHE A 243 -23.43 8.75 -18.29
C PHE A 243 -23.93 10.14 -17.87
N PRO A 244 -24.95 10.70 -18.53
CA PRO A 244 -25.66 11.87 -18.03
C PRO A 244 -26.63 11.51 -16.89
N SER A 245 -26.68 12.36 -15.86
CA SER A 245 -27.44 12.17 -14.60
C SER A 245 -28.91 12.57 -14.64
N ASP A 246 -29.46 13.00 -15.78
CA ASP A 246 -30.74 13.74 -15.80
C ASP A 246 -31.95 12.88 -16.15
N LEU A 247 -32.17 11.79 -15.40
CA LEU A 247 -33.44 11.06 -15.45
C LEU A 247 -33.89 10.60 -14.05
N ALA A 248 -34.53 11.51 -13.29
CA ALA A 248 -35.44 11.15 -12.20
C ALA A 248 -36.64 12.13 -12.16
N PRO A 249 -37.88 11.67 -11.88
CA PRO A 249 -39.09 12.49 -12.00
C PRO A 249 -39.46 13.22 -10.69
N ALA A 250 -40.02 14.43 -10.82
CA ALA A 250 -40.51 15.24 -9.71
C ALA A 250 -41.82 14.68 -9.10
N SER A 251 -41.93 14.69 -7.77
CA SER A 251 -43.17 14.39 -7.03
C SER A 251 -43.47 15.51 -6.02
N GLY A 252 -44.72 16.00 -6.03
CA GLY A 252 -45.18 17.18 -5.29
C GLY A 252 -45.76 16.88 -3.90
N SER A 253 -45.63 17.87 -3.01
CA SER A 253 -46.01 17.86 -1.59
C SER A 253 -47.30 18.65 -1.31
N GLY A 254 -48.13 18.17 -0.38
CA GLY A 254 -49.26 18.89 0.25
C GLY A 254 -49.10 18.97 1.79
N PRO A 255 -49.82 19.88 2.50
CA PRO A 255 -49.47 20.27 3.87
C PRO A 255 -50.35 19.65 4.98
N GLY A 256 -49.75 19.46 6.17
CA GLY A 256 -50.37 19.10 7.45
C GLY A 256 -49.44 19.44 8.64
N PRO A 257 -49.91 19.50 9.90
CA PRO A 257 -50.01 20.77 10.65
C PRO A 257 -49.00 21.03 11.79
N THR A 258 -48.78 22.33 12.02
CA THR A 258 -48.36 23.11 13.21
C THR A 258 -47.17 22.66 14.08
N ALA A 259 -46.03 23.33 13.91
CA ALA A 259 -44.77 23.18 14.65
C ALA A 259 -44.41 24.47 15.44
N LEU A 260 -43.66 24.31 16.56
CA LEU A 260 -43.02 25.37 17.37
C LEU A 260 -42.25 26.39 16.50
N PRO A 261 -41.99 27.63 16.99
CA PRO A 261 -41.39 28.72 16.21
C PRO A 261 -40.13 28.29 15.43
N PRO A 262 -39.98 28.76 14.18
CA PRO A 262 -39.05 28.18 13.20
C PRO A 262 -37.55 28.40 13.45
N ASP A 263 -37.16 29.30 14.37
CA ASP A 263 -35.73 29.60 14.59
C ASP A 263 -35.05 28.64 15.58
N GLU A 264 -35.70 28.21 16.67
CA GLU A 264 -35.08 27.30 17.66
C GLU A 264 -34.92 25.85 17.16
N ARG A 265 -35.63 25.44 16.10
CA ARG A 265 -35.50 24.09 15.50
C ARG A 265 -34.47 23.99 14.39
N ARG A 266 -33.95 25.12 13.88
CA ARG A 266 -33.00 25.11 12.76
C ARG A 266 -31.62 24.65 13.18
N GLU A 267 -31.18 25.01 14.38
CA GLU A 267 -29.79 24.82 14.81
C GLU A 267 -29.43 23.34 15.05
N PRO A 268 -30.23 22.51 15.75
CA PRO A 268 -29.92 21.09 15.91
C PRO A 268 -30.04 20.28 14.60
N ALA A 269 -30.92 20.72 13.69
CA ALA A 269 -31.08 20.11 12.38
C ALA A 269 -29.87 20.42 11.47
N GLU A 270 -29.38 21.66 11.51
CA GLU A 270 -28.18 22.09 10.79
C GLU A 270 -26.92 21.38 11.33
N ALA A 271 -26.80 21.21 12.65
CA ALA A 271 -25.72 20.48 13.31
C ALA A 271 -25.65 18.97 12.94
N SER A 272 -26.67 18.45 12.25
CA SER A 272 -26.74 17.04 11.83
C SER A 272 -26.27 16.80 10.37
N ASP A 273 -25.84 17.83 9.65
CA ASP A 273 -25.31 17.71 8.29
C ASP A 273 -23.81 17.33 8.29
N TRP A 274 -23.40 16.39 7.43
CA TRP A 274 -22.01 15.96 7.28
C TRP A 274 -21.12 17.01 6.61
N CYS A 275 -21.72 18.03 6.01
CA CYS A 275 -21.03 19.08 5.24
C CYS A 275 -21.00 20.45 5.94
N VAL A 276 -21.23 20.52 7.27
CA VAL A 276 -21.17 21.79 8.00
C VAL A 276 -19.74 22.38 7.97
N PRO A 277 -19.54 23.62 7.49
CA PRO A 277 -18.24 24.27 7.46
C PRO A 277 -17.67 24.53 8.86
N ALA A 278 -16.33 24.57 8.99
CA ALA A 278 -15.64 24.73 10.28
C ALA A 278 -16.06 26.00 11.06
N SER A 279 -16.20 27.15 10.38
CA SER A 279 -16.66 28.40 11.02
C SER A 279 -18.06 28.28 11.60
N ARG A 280 -18.94 27.51 10.94
CA ARG A 280 -20.30 27.29 11.42
C ARG A 280 -20.33 26.33 12.60
N ILE A 281 -19.43 25.34 12.65
CA ILE A 281 -19.24 24.50 13.84
C ILE A 281 -18.85 25.36 15.05
N GLU A 282 -17.94 26.33 14.89
CA GLU A 282 -17.55 27.24 15.98
C GLU A 282 -18.72 28.09 16.49
N GLU A 283 -19.54 28.64 15.59
CA GLU A 283 -20.75 29.38 15.95
C GLU A 283 -21.77 28.52 16.71
N LEU A 284 -22.02 27.30 16.24
CA LEU A 284 -22.98 26.39 16.87
C LEU A 284 -22.49 25.87 18.23
N LEU A 285 -21.17 25.63 18.39
CA LEU A 285 -20.58 25.25 19.67
C LEU A 285 -20.69 26.37 20.70
N ALA A 286 -20.55 27.63 20.27
CA ALA A 286 -20.68 28.80 21.15
C ALA A 286 -22.09 28.99 21.75
N LEU A 287 -23.11 28.27 21.23
CA LEU A 287 -24.44 28.22 21.83
C LEU A 287 -24.46 27.47 23.17
N ASP A 288 -23.44 26.62 23.43
CA ASP A 288 -23.32 25.81 24.64
C ASP A 288 -24.53 24.91 24.94
N ASP A 289 -25.31 24.59 23.91
CA ASP A 289 -26.45 23.68 23.98
C ASP A 289 -25.99 22.20 23.93
N PRO A 290 -26.29 21.38 24.96
CA PRO A 290 -25.88 19.98 25.01
C PRO A 290 -26.38 19.12 23.84
N GLU A 291 -27.57 19.40 23.31
CA GLU A 291 -28.13 18.64 22.19
C GLU A 291 -27.42 18.97 20.88
N THR A 292 -27.18 20.25 20.62
CA THR A 292 -26.40 20.76 19.49
C THR A 292 -24.98 20.22 19.53
N ASN A 293 -24.31 20.28 20.69
CA ASN A 293 -22.98 19.71 20.90
C ASN A 293 -22.95 18.20 20.59
N ALA A 294 -23.99 17.47 20.96
CA ALA A 294 -24.12 16.05 20.63
C ALA A 294 -24.28 15.80 19.13
N LYS A 295 -25.08 16.60 18.42
CA LYS A 295 -25.24 16.49 16.96
C LYS A 295 -23.94 16.79 16.23
N ILE A 296 -23.24 17.87 16.60
CA ILE A 296 -21.92 18.22 16.06
C ILE A 296 -20.94 17.07 16.28
N PHE A 297 -20.90 16.50 17.49
CA PHE A 297 -19.99 15.39 17.79
C PHE A 297 -20.27 14.15 16.92
N LEU A 298 -21.53 13.83 16.68
CA LEU A 298 -21.93 12.58 16.02
C LEU A 298 -21.97 12.64 14.50
N TYR A 299 -22.31 13.80 13.93
CA TYR A 299 -22.64 13.92 12.51
C TYR A 299 -21.76 14.92 11.76
N ALA A 300 -21.17 15.90 12.45
CA ALA A 300 -20.25 16.84 11.83
C ALA A 300 -18.79 16.37 11.91
N GLN A 301 -17.86 17.19 11.42
CA GLN A 301 -16.41 16.93 11.49
C GLN A 301 -15.70 17.91 12.43
N PRO A 302 -16.02 17.93 13.75
CA PRO A 302 -15.30 18.79 14.69
C PRO A 302 -13.84 18.36 14.83
N THR A 303 -12.98 19.31 15.21
CA THR A 303 -11.57 19.05 15.53
C THR A 303 -11.45 18.17 16.79
N ASP A 304 -10.29 17.54 17.00
CA ASP A 304 -10.07 16.70 18.19
C ASP A 304 -10.09 17.51 19.50
N GLU A 305 -9.72 18.80 19.44
CA GLU A 305 -9.84 19.73 20.55
C GLU A 305 -11.31 20.03 20.86
N GLN A 306 -12.11 20.35 19.83
CA GLN A 306 -13.55 20.57 19.97
C GLN A 306 -14.25 19.33 20.53
N ARG A 307 -13.91 18.13 20.04
CA ARG A 307 -14.42 16.86 20.57
C ARG A 307 -14.09 16.68 22.05
N SER A 308 -12.84 16.93 22.42
CA SER A 308 -12.41 16.81 23.82
C SER A 308 -13.16 17.80 24.72
N ALA A 309 -13.30 19.05 24.28
CA ALA A 309 -14.04 20.09 24.99
C ALA A 309 -15.53 19.74 25.18
N ILE A 310 -16.22 19.26 24.12
CA ILE A 310 -17.61 18.78 24.22
C ILE A 310 -17.73 17.69 25.28
N LEU A 311 -16.86 16.66 25.24
CA LEU A 311 -16.92 15.53 26.17
C LEU A 311 -16.59 15.90 27.61
N GLU A 312 -15.67 16.84 27.82
CA GLU A 312 -15.34 17.41 29.12
C GLU A 312 -16.47 18.30 29.68
N GLY A 313 -17.41 18.69 28.82
CA GLY A 313 -18.45 19.67 29.10
C GLY A 313 -17.88 21.07 29.25
N ARG A 314 -16.76 21.40 28.58
CA ARG A 314 -16.22 22.75 28.58
C ARG A 314 -17.13 23.66 27.75
N PRO A 315 -17.58 24.79 28.30
CA PRO A 315 -18.31 25.77 27.51
C PRO A 315 -17.38 26.43 26.47
N PHE A 316 -17.95 26.76 25.32
CA PHE A 316 -17.31 27.45 24.21
C PHE A 316 -17.70 28.93 24.18
N ALA A 317 -18.79 29.33 24.84
CA ALA A 317 -19.15 30.74 24.94
C ALA A 317 -18.07 31.53 25.72
N PRO A 318 -17.62 32.69 25.22
CA PRO A 318 -16.51 33.44 25.82
C PRO A 318 -16.84 34.01 27.21
N ASP A 319 -18.13 34.17 27.54
CA ASP A 319 -18.66 34.70 28.78
C ASP A 319 -19.15 33.62 29.75
N ALA A 320 -18.96 32.34 29.42
CA ALA A 320 -19.40 31.25 30.27
C ALA A 320 -18.69 31.27 31.64
N PRO A 321 -19.43 31.05 32.74
CA PRO A 321 -18.86 31.08 34.08
C PRO A 321 -17.80 29.98 34.24
N ALA A 322 -16.60 30.39 34.66
CA ALA A 322 -15.47 29.49 34.88
C ALA A 322 -15.84 28.34 35.83
N GLY A 323 -15.57 27.11 35.40
CA GLY A 323 -15.80 25.90 36.19
C GLY A 323 -17.20 25.29 36.07
N LYS A 324 -18.17 25.94 35.41
CA LYS A 324 -19.44 25.30 35.08
C LYS A 324 -19.23 24.34 33.92
N ARG A 325 -19.50 23.05 34.13
CA ARG A 325 -19.49 22.03 33.08
C ARG A 325 -20.89 21.84 32.49
N LEU A 326 -20.98 21.77 31.17
CA LEU A 326 -22.21 21.42 30.45
C LEU A 326 -22.54 19.93 30.65
N PRO A 327 -23.83 19.56 30.81
CA PRO A 327 -24.21 18.16 30.81
C PRO A 327 -23.95 17.54 29.43
N LEU A 328 -23.67 16.23 29.40
CA LEU A 328 -23.66 15.48 28.14
C LEU A 328 -25.08 14.98 27.89
N SER A 329 -25.55 15.04 26.65
CA SER A 329 -26.85 14.43 26.31
C SER A 329 -26.78 12.91 26.44
N GLU A 330 -27.92 12.29 26.79
CA GLU A 330 -28.02 10.84 26.93
C GLU A 330 -27.73 10.13 25.59
N ASP A 331 -28.20 10.70 24.48
CA ASP A 331 -27.96 10.21 23.12
C ASP A 331 -26.46 10.17 22.78
N LEU A 332 -25.71 11.21 23.16
CA LEU A 332 -24.26 11.25 22.95
C LEU A 332 -23.57 10.14 23.75
N VAL A 333 -23.92 9.99 25.02
CA VAL A 333 -23.36 8.95 25.90
C VAL A 333 -23.68 7.56 25.36
N ALA A 334 -24.93 7.30 24.99
CA ALA A 334 -25.38 6.03 24.42
C ALA A 334 -24.65 5.71 23.12
N SER A 335 -24.50 6.69 22.22
CA SER A 335 -23.82 6.53 20.94
C SER A 335 -22.32 6.27 21.09
N ILE A 336 -21.63 6.95 22.01
CA ILE A 336 -20.20 6.69 22.28
C ILE A 336 -20.01 5.30 22.90
N ARG A 337 -20.93 4.86 23.77
CA ARG A 337 -20.87 3.53 24.38
C ARG A 337 -21.06 2.42 23.36
N SER A 338 -21.98 2.58 22.41
CA SER A 338 -22.27 1.58 21.38
C SER A 338 -21.17 1.53 20.31
N ASN A 339 -20.56 2.66 19.96
CA ASN A 339 -19.50 2.72 18.96
C ASN A 339 -18.14 2.21 19.47
N SER A 340 -17.40 1.51 18.61
CA SER A 340 -16.03 1.02 18.84
C SER A 340 -14.95 1.88 18.18
N GLY A 341 -15.34 3.00 17.58
CA GLY A 341 -14.45 3.91 16.85
C GLY A 341 -13.50 4.71 17.74
N GLY A 342 -12.56 5.42 17.09
CA GLY A 342 -11.53 6.23 17.76
C GLY A 342 -12.07 7.30 18.70
N TRP A 343 -13.33 7.70 18.57
CA TRP A 343 -13.97 8.75 19.39
C TRP A 343 -14.08 8.40 20.87
N LEU A 344 -14.23 7.12 21.22
CA LEU A 344 -14.26 6.71 22.62
C LEU A 344 -12.94 7.05 23.32
N TRP A 345 -11.83 7.10 22.58
CA TRP A 345 -10.53 7.47 23.14
C TRP A 345 -10.54 8.87 23.76
N SER A 346 -11.18 9.87 23.13
CA SER A 346 -11.26 11.24 23.65
C SER A 346 -12.14 11.38 24.90
N SER A 347 -12.95 10.39 25.22
CA SER A 347 -13.90 10.45 26.35
C SER A 347 -13.30 10.17 27.73
N TYR A 348 -12.01 9.79 27.80
CA TYR A 348 -11.37 9.47 29.08
C TYR A 348 -11.38 10.65 30.06
N ALA A 349 -11.34 11.90 29.58
CA ALA A 349 -11.37 13.11 30.40
C ALA A 349 -12.80 13.67 30.64
N SER A 350 -13.84 12.99 30.14
CA SER A 350 -15.23 13.46 30.25
C SER A 350 -15.74 13.60 31.68
N GLY A 351 -15.17 12.81 32.60
CA GLY A 351 -15.66 12.64 33.96
C GLY A 351 -17.02 11.95 34.08
N HIS A 352 -17.60 11.45 32.98
CA HIS A 352 -18.89 10.77 33.00
C HIS A 352 -18.72 9.29 33.42
N PRO A 353 -19.43 8.78 34.44
CA PRO A 353 -19.19 7.44 34.97
C PRO A 353 -19.37 6.32 33.94
N GLU A 354 -20.33 6.43 33.03
CA GLU A 354 -20.55 5.41 32.00
C GLU A 354 -19.47 5.42 30.92
N LEU A 355 -18.98 6.60 30.54
CA LEU A 355 -17.92 6.74 29.55
C LEU A 355 -16.58 6.26 30.13
N ALA A 356 -16.31 6.56 31.41
CA ALA A 356 -15.15 6.02 32.13
C ALA A 356 -15.14 4.48 32.12
N ARG A 357 -16.28 3.83 32.39
CA ARG A 357 -16.42 2.36 32.29
C ARG A 357 -16.22 1.86 30.87
N ALA A 358 -16.80 2.53 29.87
CA ALA A 358 -16.65 2.16 28.47
C ALA A 358 -15.19 2.26 28.00
N VAL A 359 -14.49 3.34 28.37
CA VAL A 359 -13.06 3.54 28.07
C VAL A 359 -12.23 2.43 28.71
N LEU A 360 -12.40 2.14 30.00
CA LEU A 360 -11.62 1.11 30.70
C LEU A 360 -11.96 -0.32 30.23
N GLY A 361 -13.18 -0.52 29.71
CA GLY A 361 -13.63 -1.78 29.14
C GLY A 361 -13.05 -2.06 27.76
N LYS A 362 -12.97 -1.05 26.89
CA LYS A 362 -12.49 -1.21 25.50
C LYS A 362 -11.01 -0.90 25.31
N TYR A 363 -10.44 0.00 26.11
CA TYR A 363 -9.06 0.44 25.97
C TYR A 363 -8.19 0.16 27.19
N LYS A 364 -6.89 0.07 26.92
CA LYS A 364 -5.86 0.02 27.95
C LYS A 364 -5.22 1.40 28.03
N LEU A 365 -5.46 2.13 29.12
CA LEU A 365 -4.75 3.38 29.41
C LEU A 365 -3.35 3.04 29.89
N LEU A 366 -2.34 3.33 29.08
CA LEU A 366 -0.99 2.83 29.28
C LEU A 366 -0.18 3.75 30.20
N THR A 367 -0.32 5.07 30.08
CA THR A 367 0.41 6.03 30.91
C THR A 367 -0.27 6.27 32.27
N PRO A 368 0.49 6.61 33.32
CA PRO A 368 -0.07 7.10 34.58
C PRO A 368 -0.88 8.38 34.38
N ALA A 369 -0.43 9.28 33.48
CA ALA A 369 -1.10 10.54 33.18
C ALA A 369 -2.55 10.33 32.72
N ARG A 370 -2.81 9.49 31.69
CA ARG A 370 -4.18 9.25 31.19
C ARG A 370 -5.05 8.52 32.22
N ARG A 371 -4.47 7.58 32.99
CA ARG A 371 -5.18 6.89 34.09
C ARG A 371 -5.61 7.86 35.19
N LEU A 372 -4.70 8.74 35.63
CA LEU A 372 -4.97 9.75 36.65
C LEU A 372 -5.92 10.83 36.13
N ALA A 373 -5.82 11.22 34.86
CA ALA A 373 -6.72 12.18 34.24
C ALA A 373 -8.17 11.67 34.22
N LEU A 374 -8.38 10.40 33.85
CA LEU A 374 -9.71 9.79 33.89
C LEU A 374 -10.31 9.82 35.29
N VAL A 375 -9.54 9.40 36.29
CA VAL A 375 -10.01 9.34 37.68
C VAL A 375 -10.24 10.74 38.26
N THR A 376 -9.35 11.69 37.95
CA THR A 376 -9.47 13.08 38.40
C THR A 376 -10.71 13.73 37.79
N ALA A 377 -10.92 13.59 36.48
CA ALA A 377 -12.11 14.12 35.81
C ALA A 377 -13.41 13.50 36.35
N LEU A 378 -13.40 12.19 36.65
CA LEU A 378 -14.56 11.50 37.25
C LEU A 378 -14.87 12.05 38.65
N TRP A 379 -13.85 12.29 39.48
CA TRP A 379 -14.05 12.91 40.79
C TRP A 379 -14.61 14.33 40.64
N GLU A 380 -14.02 15.15 39.77
CA GLU A 380 -14.45 16.54 39.57
C GLU A 380 -15.91 16.65 39.13
N ARG A 381 -16.37 15.74 38.25
CA ARG A 381 -17.72 15.79 37.69
C ARG A 381 -18.76 15.05 38.52
N SER A 382 -18.41 13.89 39.07
CA SER A 382 -19.37 12.97 39.70
C SER A 382 -19.05 12.64 41.16
N GLY A 383 -18.03 13.29 41.72
CA GLY A 383 -17.70 13.20 43.14
C GLY A 383 -16.93 11.94 43.53
N ARG A 384 -16.63 11.87 44.83
CA ARG A 384 -15.84 10.83 45.47
C ARG A 384 -16.46 9.44 45.30
N ASP A 385 -17.78 9.34 45.47
CA ASP A 385 -18.49 8.05 45.46
C ASP A 385 -18.46 7.39 44.09
N ALA A 386 -18.49 8.18 43.00
CA ALA A 386 -18.34 7.65 41.65
C ALA A 386 -16.96 7.04 41.39
N VAL A 387 -15.90 7.63 41.97
CA VAL A 387 -14.54 7.08 41.90
C VAL A 387 -14.45 5.78 42.70
N GLN A 388 -15.00 5.75 43.92
CA GLN A 388 -15.03 4.53 44.74
C GLN A 388 -15.78 3.41 44.02
N ALA A 389 -16.96 3.70 43.47
CA ALA A 389 -17.74 2.74 42.67
C ALA A 389 -16.98 2.25 41.43
N LEU A 390 -16.15 3.09 40.80
CA LEU A 390 -15.30 2.67 39.68
C LEU A 390 -14.20 1.70 40.14
N LEU A 391 -13.57 1.93 41.30
CA LEU A 391 -12.52 1.06 41.84
C LEU A 391 -13.07 -0.30 42.30
N ASP A 392 -14.28 -0.30 42.86
CA ASP A 392 -14.96 -1.52 43.31
C ASP A 392 -15.53 -2.34 42.15
N GLU A 393 -15.62 -1.75 40.96
CA GLU A 393 -16.11 -2.42 39.75
C GLU A 393 -15.18 -3.55 39.33
N THR A 394 -15.76 -4.75 39.17
CA THR A 394 -15.02 -5.93 38.71
C THR A 394 -15.35 -6.28 37.27
N ARG A 395 -16.39 -5.68 36.69
CA ARG A 395 -16.89 -5.98 35.34
C ARG A 395 -16.90 -4.73 34.48
N PHE A 396 -16.08 -4.75 33.43
CA PHE A 396 -16.03 -3.69 32.45
C PHE A 396 -16.58 -4.19 31.10
N PRO A 397 -17.50 -3.45 30.44
CA PRO A 397 -18.06 -3.87 29.16
C PRO A 397 -16.99 -4.20 28.13
N GLY A 398 -17.10 -5.36 27.48
CA GLY A 398 -16.15 -5.81 26.44
C GLY A 398 -14.87 -6.47 26.96
N ARG A 399 -14.67 -6.61 28.28
CA ARG A 399 -13.47 -7.20 28.88
C ARG A 399 -13.77 -8.47 29.66
N ARG A 400 -12.88 -9.47 29.56
CA ARG A 400 -12.96 -10.68 30.38
C ARG A 400 -12.59 -10.35 31.84
N PRO A 401 -13.35 -10.83 32.85
CA PRO A 401 -13.17 -10.46 34.26
C PRO A 401 -11.96 -11.18 34.87
N LYS A 402 -10.74 -10.73 34.55
CA LYS A 402 -9.51 -11.27 35.16
C LYS A 402 -8.83 -10.28 36.11
N ARG A 403 -8.78 -8.99 35.75
CA ARG A 403 -8.11 -7.93 36.54
C ARG A 403 -8.75 -6.58 36.23
N HIS A 404 -8.75 -5.70 37.23
CA HIS A 404 -9.15 -4.31 37.07
C HIS A 404 -8.30 -3.63 35.97
N PRO A 405 -8.88 -2.79 35.08
CA PRO A 405 -8.17 -2.12 33.99
C PRO A 405 -7.07 -1.16 34.45
N LEU A 406 -7.29 -0.46 35.57
CA LEU A 406 -6.24 0.32 36.23
C LEU A 406 -5.22 -0.61 36.88
N THR A 407 -3.94 -0.26 36.78
CA THR A 407 -2.86 -1.03 37.43
C THR A 407 -2.97 -0.96 38.95
N TYR A 408 -2.35 -1.90 39.64
CA TYR A 408 -2.23 -1.90 41.10
C TYR A 408 -1.68 -0.58 41.67
N GLU A 409 -0.65 0.00 41.06
CA GLU A 409 -0.04 1.27 41.52
C GLU A 409 -1.04 2.43 41.47
N THR A 410 -1.71 2.63 40.34
CA THR A 410 -2.80 3.61 40.22
C THR A 410 -3.91 3.34 41.24
N HIS A 411 -4.36 2.10 41.38
CA HIS A 411 -5.43 1.75 42.31
C HIS A 411 -5.05 2.10 43.76
N ARG A 412 -3.83 1.75 44.18
CA ARG A 412 -3.31 2.07 45.51
C ARG A 412 -3.26 3.58 45.73
N ALA A 413 -2.75 4.33 44.75
CA ALA A 413 -2.58 5.76 44.88
C ALA A 413 -3.93 6.52 44.90
N VAL A 414 -4.91 6.08 44.08
CA VAL A 414 -6.27 6.63 44.13
C VAL A 414 -6.95 6.29 45.47
N GLN A 415 -6.80 5.07 46.00
CA GLN A 415 -7.36 4.73 47.30
C GLN A 415 -6.77 5.58 48.44
N GLN A 416 -5.47 5.84 48.40
CA GLN A 416 -4.81 6.73 49.35
C GLN A 416 -5.35 8.17 49.25
N ALA A 417 -5.63 8.65 48.04
CA ALA A 417 -6.26 9.94 47.84
C ALA A 417 -7.70 9.96 48.36
N LEU A 418 -8.51 8.93 48.09
CA LEU A 418 -9.88 8.81 48.62
C LEU A 418 -9.92 8.90 50.15
N ASN A 419 -8.90 8.38 50.85
CA ASN A 419 -8.83 8.40 52.31
C ASN A 419 -8.25 9.70 52.89
N ALA A 420 -7.76 10.62 52.05
CA ALA A 420 -7.18 11.89 52.49
C ALA A 420 -8.24 13.01 52.55
N PRO A 421 -8.14 13.96 53.49
CA PRO A 421 -9.08 15.08 53.60
C PRO A 421 -9.07 15.98 52.35
N ASP A 422 -7.92 16.16 51.71
CA ASP A 422 -7.75 16.83 50.41
C ASP A 422 -7.37 15.82 49.32
N GLY A 423 -8.19 14.78 49.17
CA GLY A 423 -7.94 13.71 48.19
C GLY A 423 -7.86 14.20 46.74
N LEU A 424 -8.78 15.08 46.35
CA LEU A 424 -8.81 15.63 45.00
C LEU A 424 -7.59 16.52 44.70
N GLY A 425 -7.17 17.37 45.65
CA GLY A 425 -5.94 18.15 45.52
C GLY A 425 -4.71 17.28 45.31
N ARG A 426 -4.61 16.17 46.06
CA ARG A 426 -3.53 15.17 45.87
C ARG A 426 -3.58 14.50 44.50
N LEU A 427 -4.75 14.09 44.01
CA LEU A 427 -4.87 13.51 42.66
C LEU A 427 -4.46 14.50 41.57
N ARG A 428 -4.85 15.76 41.70
CA ARG A 428 -4.43 16.83 40.77
C ARG A 428 -2.92 17.03 40.78
N GLN A 429 -2.28 17.01 41.95
CA GLN A 429 -0.82 17.10 42.06
C GLN A 429 -0.13 15.89 41.42
N MET A 430 -0.62 14.68 41.65
CA MET A 430 -0.10 13.48 41.01
C MET A 430 -0.28 13.51 39.49
N LEU A 431 -1.44 13.97 39.02
CA LEU A 431 -1.72 14.14 37.59
C LEU A 431 -0.77 15.16 36.98
N ALA A 432 -0.61 16.33 37.61
CA ALA A 432 0.30 17.38 37.16
C ALA A 432 1.75 16.88 37.06
N HIS A 433 2.22 16.12 38.05
CA HIS A 433 3.54 15.49 37.98
C HIS A 433 3.62 14.44 36.88
N ALA A 434 2.62 13.55 36.75
CA ALA A 434 2.61 12.53 35.70
C ALA A 434 2.53 13.13 34.28
N GLN A 435 1.98 14.33 34.14
CA GLN A 435 1.96 15.12 32.91
C GLN A 435 3.23 15.93 32.70
N SER A 436 4.04 16.18 33.74
CA SER A 436 5.29 16.92 33.61
C SER A 436 6.35 16.11 32.86
N PRO A 437 7.33 16.77 32.21
CA PRO A 437 8.41 16.07 31.52
C PRO A 437 9.17 15.09 32.42
N GLU A 438 9.36 15.43 33.70
CA GLU A 438 10.03 14.58 34.69
C GLU A 438 9.21 13.34 35.01
N GLY A 439 7.90 13.46 35.26
CA GLY A 439 7.05 12.31 35.54
C GLY A 439 6.91 11.38 34.34
N GLN A 440 6.90 11.94 33.12
CA GLN A 440 6.93 11.16 31.88
C GLN A 440 8.26 10.41 31.70
N ARG A 441 9.40 11.07 31.96
CA ARG A 441 10.73 10.43 31.99
C ARG A 441 10.75 9.31 33.02
N ASP A 442 10.32 9.57 34.25
CA ASP A 442 10.36 8.60 35.34
C ASP A 442 9.49 7.37 35.05
N PHE A 443 8.33 7.58 34.43
CA PHE A 443 7.50 6.49 33.93
C PHE A 443 8.25 5.63 32.90
N LEU A 444 8.90 6.23 31.90
CA LEU A 444 9.66 5.49 30.89
C LEU A 444 10.84 4.72 31.49
N LEU A 445 11.56 5.39 32.39
CA LEU A 445 12.69 4.79 33.10
C LEU A 445 12.23 3.77 34.14
N SER A 446 10.94 3.65 34.45
CA SER A 446 10.41 2.59 35.32
C SER A 446 10.11 1.29 34.56
N LEU A 447 10.07 1.32 33.23
CA LEU A 447 9.81 0.14 32.41
C LEU A 447 11.02 -0.81 32.48
N ARG A 448 10.80 -2.07 32.88
CA ARG A 448 11.90 -3.03 33.14
C ARG A 448 11.96 -4.16 32.12
N SER A 449 10.82 -4.55 31.56
CA SER A 449 10.76 -5.62 30.56
C SER A 449 10.67 -5.09 29.14
N GLU A 450 11.08 -5.90 28.18
CA GLU A 450 10.91 -5.64 26.74
C GLU A 450 9.46 -5.31 26.39
N ALA A 451 8.51 -6.13 26.86
CA ALA A 451 7.09 -5.89 26.63
C ALA A 451 6.60 -4.57 27.25
N GLN A 452 7.14 -4.19 28.41
CA GLN A 452 6.84 -2.90 29.04
C GLN A 452 7.42 -1.74 28.23
N CYS A 453 8.69 -1.82 27.81
CA CYS A 453 9.35 -0.78 27.03
C CYS A 453 8.67 -0.57 25.67
N PHE A 454 8.32 -1.65 24.97
CA PHE A 454 7.63 -1.57 23.68
C PHE A 454 6.22 -0.98 23.84
N ASN A 455 5.42 -1.49 24.78
CA ASN A 455 4.06 -0.98 24.98
C ASN A 455 4.05 0.43 25.58
N GLY A 456 4.98 0.73 26.49
CA GLY A 456 5.13 2.05 27.12
C GLY A 456 5.66 3.09 26.13
N GLY A 457 6.63 2.74 25.30
CA GLY A 457 7.07 3.60 24.19
C GLY A 457 5.92 3.89 23.22
N LYS A 458 5.14 2.86 22.83
CA LYS A 458 3.98 3.06 21.94
C LYS A 458 2.90 3.89 22.59
N ALA A 459 2.73 3.75 23.90
CA ALA A 459 1.85 4.61 24.67
C ALA A 459 2.28 6.06 24.57
N ILE A 460 3.57 6.38 24.63
CA ILE A 460 4.02 7.76 24.46
C ILE A 460 3.74 8.26 23.06
N VAL A 461 4.08 7.47 22.04
CA VAL A 461 3.81 7.85 20.65
C VAL A 461 2.33 8.12 20.40
N LYS A 462 1.44 7.38 21.08
CA LYS A 462 -0.01 7.46 20.89
C LYS A 462 -0.76 8.39 21.86
N GLU A 463 -0.31 8.50 23.10
CA GLU A 463 -1.02 9.18 24.20
C GLU A 463 -0.39 10.52 24.58
N MET A 464 0.78 10.87 24.04
CA MET A 464 1.46 12.15 24.31
C MET A 464 1.50 12.96 23.03
N ASP A 465 0.36 13.59 22.75
CA ASP A 465 0.06 14.27 21.48
C ASP A 465 1.01 15.46 21.19
N ASP A 466 1.64 16.07 22.21
CA ASP A 466 2.29 17.40 22.05
C ASP A 466 3.81 17.50 22.23
N GLN A 467 4.53 16.38 22.42
CA GLN A 467 6.00 16.20 22.36
C GLN A 467 6.46 15.33 23.54
N PRO A 468 7.23 14.25 23.29
CA PRO A 468 7.95 13.53 24.34
C PRO A 468 8.88 14.46 25.13
N PRO A 469 9.24 14.11 26.38
CA PRO A 469 10.14 14.89 27.22
C PRO A 469 11.58 14.71 26.74
N TRP A 470 11.88 15.30 25.58
CA TRP A 470 13.10 15.03 24.82
C TRP A 470 14.35 15.42 25.59
N ALA A 471 14.35 16.55 26.28
CA ALA A 471 15.49 17.02 27.08
C ALA A 471 15.80 16.02 28.20
N GLU A 472 14.78 15.58 28.92
CA GLU A 472 14.86 14.64 30.03
C GLU A 472 15.28 13.25 29.56
N LEU A 473 14.82 12.82 28.39
CA LEU A 473 15.21 11.56 27.76
C LEU A 473 16.66 11.57 27.28
N ILE A 474 17.12 12.67 26.66
CA ILE A 474 18.53 12.83 26.26
C ILE A 474 19.44 12.78 27.49
N ASP A 475 19.09 13.52 28.54
CA ASP A 475 19.88 13.56 29.77
C ASP A 475 19.89 12.20 30.48
N ALA A 476 18.75 11.50 30.50
CA ALA A 476 18.69 10.13 31.01
C ALA A 476 19.59 9.21 30.19
N HIS A 477 19.51 9.27 28.85
CA HIS A 477 20.29 8.42 27.95
C HIS A 477 21.80 8.59 28.11
N ARG A 478 22.26 9.83 28.31
CA ARG A 478 23.66 10.17 28.54
C ARG A 478 24.20 9.59 29.86
N ARG A 479 23.36 9.50 30.89
CA ARG A 479 23.73 8.94 32.20
C ARG A 479 23.72 7.41 32.16
N GLU A 480 22.66 6.85 31.59
CA GLU A 480 22.46 5.41 31.45
C GLU A 480 21.75 5.15 30.10
N PRO A 481 22.32 4.31 29.21
CA PRO A 481 21.69 4.01 27.94
C PRO A 481 20.23 3.55 28.10
N LEU A 482 19.32 4.14 27.31
CA LEU A 482 17.92 3.80 27.34
C LEU A 482 17.74 2.40 26.79
N HIS A 483 16.70 1.73 27.24
CA HIS A 483 16.38 0.38 26.78
C HIS A 483 16.17 0.36 25.25
N GLU A 484 16.72 -0.62 24.54
CA GLU A 484 16.67 -0.68 23.07
C GLU A 484 15.23 -0.66 22.52
N HIS A 485 14.29 -1.39 23.13
CA HIS A 485 12.87 -1.32 22.74
C HIS A 485 12.25 0.06 22.89
N LEU A 486 12.69 0.85 23.88
CA LEU A 486 12.23 2.23 24.00
C LEU A 486 12.83 3.08 22.88
N LEU A 487 14.16 2.99 22.67
CA LEU A 487 14.86 3.66 21.57
C LEU A 487 14.24 3.33 20.20
N ALA A 488 13.90 2.06 19.94
CA ALA A 488 13.29 1.64 18.70
C ALA A 488 11.88 2.18 18.48
N VAL A 489 11.08 2.32 19.55
CA VAL A 489 9.76 2.97 19.42
C VAL A 489 9.92 4.48 19.22
N LEU A 490 10.87 5.11 19.90
CA LEU A 490 11.17 6.53 19.68
C LEU A 490 11.63 6.78 18.24
N ALA A 491 12.40 5.87 17.64
CA ALA A 491 12.86 5.95 16.24
C ALA A 491 11.72 6.06 15.20
N GLU A 492 10.52 5.59 15.52
CA GLU A 492 9.35 5.67 14.61
C GLU A 492 8.76 7.10 14.56
N ARG A 493 9.19 8.02 15.46
CA ARG A 493 8.75 9.41 15.45
C ARG A 493 9.58 10.28 14.50
N GLN A 494 8.94 11.30 13.93
CA GLN A 494 9.59 12.24 13.01
C GLN A 494 10.38 13.35 13.74
N ASP A 495 10.02 13.64 14.99
CA ASP A 495 10.57 14.72 15.83
C ASP A 495 11.71 14.26 16.75
N VAL A 496 12.32 13.08 16.50
CA VAL A 496 13.43 12.57 17.33
C VAL A 496 14.63 13.53 17.27
N PRO A 497 15.13 14.02 18.42
CA PRO A 497 16.31 14.87 18.48
C PRO A 497 17.55 14.20 17.88
N LYS A 498 18.45 15.01 17.29
CA LYS A 498 19.68 14.54 16.65
C LYS A 498 20.58 13.74 17.61
N GLU A 499 20.52 14.06 18.90
CA GLU A 499 21.28 13.44 19.98
C GLU A 499 20.88 11.98 20.22
N LEU A 500 19.62 11.61 19.97
CA LEU A 500 19.11 10.25 20.13
C LEU A 500 18.97 9.51 18.80
N ARG A 501 18.93 10.23 17.67
CA ARG A 501 18.56 9.68 16.36
C ARG A 501 19.38 8.46 15.97
N LYS A 502 20.70 8.49 16.17
CA LYS A 502 21.59 7.39 15.82
C LYS A 502 21.33 6.15 16.67
N ASP A 503 21.21 6.30 17.99
CA ASP A 503 20.98 5.17 18.90
C ASP A 503 19.56 4.59 18.76
N CYS A 504 18.57 5.45 18.51
CA CYS A 504 17.21 5.08 18.13
C CYS A 504 17.19 4.25 16.83
N ALA A 505 17.86 4.74 15.78
CA ALA A 505 18.00 4.05 14.51
C ALA A 505 18.66 2.67 14.67
N ALA A 506 19.82 2.62 15.31
CA ALA A 506 20.55 1.38 15.56
C ALA A 506 19.71 0.38 16.38
N ALA A 507 18.99 0.82 17.40
CA ALA A 507 18.09 -0.03 18.17
C ALA A 507 16.93 -0.57 17.32
N LEU A 508 16.29 0.28 16.51
CA LEU A 508 15.20 -0.14 15.63
C LEU A 508 15.67 -1.17 14.60
N VAL A 509 16.81 -0.94 13.95
CA VAL A 509 17.36 -1.86 12.95
C VAL A 509 17.68 -3.21 13.57
N ARG A 510 18.33 -3.24 14.74
CA ARG A 510 18.68 -4.48 15.43
C ARG A 510 17.45 -5.26 15.88
N LEU A 511 16.45 -4.62 16.48
CA LEU A 511 15.22 -5.29 16.92
C LEU A 511 14.31 -5.78 15.78
N ARG A 512 14.52 -5.29 14.55
CA ARG A 512 13.82 -5.77 13.35
C ARG A 512 14.56 -6.90 12.65
N HIS A 513 15.80 -7.18 13.03
CA HIS A 513 16.55 -8.30 12.51
C HIS A 513 16.01 -9.61 13.11
N PRO A 514 15.59 -10.59 12.28
CA PRO A 514 14.89 -11.80 12.75
C PRO A 514 15.71 -12.64 13.75
N ASP A 515 17.02 -12.69 13.56
CA ASP A 515 17.91 -13.50 14.40
C ASP A 515 18.56 -12.71 15.54
N HIS A 516 18.19 -11.44 15.74
CA HIS A 516 18.75 -10.66 16.83
C HIS A 516 18.20 -11.17 18.17
N THR A 517 18.96 -12.06 18.79
CA THR A 517 18.72 -12.51 20.16
C THR A 517 19.51 -11.62 21.11
N ARG A 518 18.80 -11.01 22.06
CA ARG A 518 19.45 -10.16 23.07
C ARG A 518 20.34 -11.01 23.96
N CYS A 519 21.65 -10.96 23.75
CA CYS A 519 22.61 -11.47 24.72
C CYS A 519 22.60 -10.54 25.93
N ARG A 520 22.09 -11.00 27.08
CA ARG A 520 21.98 -10.22 28.32
C ARG A 520 23.32 -9.73 28.90
N SER A 521 24.45 -10.19 28.39
CA SER A 521 25.77 -10.01 29.01
C SER A 521 26.86 -9.50 28.06
N SER A 522 26.55 -9.17 26.81
CA SER A 522 27.54 -8.63 25.87
C SER A 522 27.03 -7.32 25.27
N GLU A 523 27.95 -6.43 24.93
CA GLU A 523 27.62 -5.27 24.09
C GLU A 523 26.82 -5.74 22.87
N PRO A 524 25.70 -5.08 22.56
CA PRO A 524 24.87 -5.49 21.45
C PRO A 524 25.62 -5.31 20.13
N ARG A 525 25.57 -6.33 19.27
CA ARG A 525 26.29 -6.33 17.99
C ARG A 525 25.95 -5.08 17.18
N THR A 526 26.95 -4.53 16.50
CA THR A 526 26.73 -3.44 15.53
C THR A 526 25.90 -3.94 14.36
N THR A 527 25.25 -3.04 13.62
CA THR A 527 24.46 -3.37 12.42
C THR A 527 25.30 -4.12 11.38
N LEU A 528 26.55 -3.71 11.18
CA LEU A 528 27.52 -4.41 10.33
C LEU A 528 27.90 -5.80 10.89
N GLY A 529 28.01 -5.93 12.21
CA GLY A 529 28.23 -7.22 12.86
C GLY A 529 27.06 -8.18 12.62
N LEU A 530 25.82 -7.70 12.68
CA LEU A 530 24.64 -8.50 12.33
C LEU A 530 24.69 -8.98 10.87
N LEU A 531 25.00 -8.06 9.94
CA LEU A 531 25.14 -8.38 8.51
C LEU A 531 26.16 -9.50 8.25
N ARG A 532 27.27 -9.51 8.98
CA ARG A 532 28.34 -10.51 8.83
C ARG A 532 27.98 -11.88 9.43
N HIS A 533 27.18 -11.89 10.50
CA HIS A 533 26.88 -13.11 11.25
C HIS A 533 25.59 -13.79 10.83
N HIS A 534 24.66 -13.04 10.24
CA HIS A 534 23.39 -13.55 9.76
C HIS A 534 23.41 -13.42 8.25
N PRO A 535 23.67 -14.53 7.54
CA PRO A 535 23.95 -14.45 6.13
C PRO A 535 22.74 -13.85 5.41
N GLU A 536 21.56 -14.45 5.51
CA GLU A 536 20.50 -14.10 4.57
C GLU A 536 19.96 -12.65 4.74
N PRO A 537 20.21 -11.76 3.75
CA PRO A 537 19.71 -10.40 3.74
C PRO A 537 18.18 -10.39 3.65
N HIS A 538 17.52 -10.24 4.79
CA HIS A 538 16.08 -10.06 4.83
C HIS A 538 15.71 -8.60 4.49
N GLU A 539 14.82 -8.42 3.51
CA GLU A 539 14.59 -7.12 2.86
C GLU A 539 14.16 -6.01 3.83
N ASP A 540 13.29 -6.34 4.79
CA ASP A 540 12.70 -5.33 5.68
C ASP A 540 13.71 -4.66 6.61
N TRP A 541 14.66 -5.41 7.20
CA TRP A 541 15.62 -4.82 8.14
C TRP A 541 16.73 -4.06 7.40
N LEU A 542 17.19 -4.54 6.24
CA LEU A 542 18.18 -3.84 5.43
C LEU A 542 17.63 -2.51 4.90
N ARG A 543 16.36 -2.48 4.48
CA ARG A 543 15.69 -1.23 4.10
C ARG A 543 15.71 -0.21 5.23
N LEU A 544 15.44 -0.65 6.47
CA LEU A 544 15.56 0.23 7.63
C LEU A 544 17.01 0.64 7.89
N ALA A 545 17.97 -0.28 7.79
CA ALA A 545 19.38 0.00 7.96
C ALA A 545 19.88 1.07 6.98
N TYR A 546 19.47 1.01 5.72
CA TYR A 546 19.81 2.03 4.73
C TYR A 546 19.09 3.35 4.97
N ARG A 547 17.79 3.30 5.30
CA ARG A 547 16.98 4.51 5.58
C ARG A 547 17.58 5.32 6.72
N TYR A 548 18.11 4.64 7.73
CA TYR A 548 18.73 5.29 8.88
C TYR A 548 20.26 5.42 8.78
N GLU A 549 20.84 5.16 7.61
CA GLU A 549 22.28 5.29 7.34
C GLU A 549 23.19 4.44 8.26
N GLU A 550 22.63 3.38 8.85
CA GLU A 550 23.36 2.39 9.66
C GLU A 550 24.15 1.40 8.80
N LEU A 551 23.70 1.18 7.56
CA LEU A 551 24.40 0.47 6.52
C LEU A 551 24.26 1.22 5.21
N THR A 552 25.19 0.98 4.30
CA THR A 552 25.03 1.33 2.89
C THR A 552 24.79 0.07 2.06
N PRO A 553 24.12 0.17 0.89
CA PRO A 553 24.06 -0.94 -0.06
C PRO A 553 25.45 -1.46 -0.48
N THR A 554 26.49 -0.64 -0.33
CA THR A 554 27.89 -1.03 -0.58
C THR A 554 28.45 -1.93 0.52
N ASP A 555 28.06 -1.71 1.78
CA ASP A 555 28.44 -2.60 2.88
C ASP A 555 27.81 -3.97 2.68
N THR A 556 26.53 -4.01 2.31
CA THR A 556 25.83 -5.25 1.92
C THR A 556 26.53 -5.95 0.76
N LEU A 557 26.96 -5.21 -0.27
CA LEU A 557 27.70 -5.80 -1.40
C LEU A 557 29.00 -6.49 -0.96
N ARG A 558 29.71 -5.94 0.02
CA ARG A 558 31.04 -6.40 0.42
C ARG A 558 31.00 -7.49 1.49
N GLU A 559 30.07 -7.37 2.43
CA GLU A 559 30.16 -8.04 3.73
C GLU A 559 29.07 -9.09 3.94
N ALA A 560 27.95 -8.97 3.23
CA ALA A 560 26.85 -9.92 3.36
C ALA A 560 27.12 -11.22 2.58
N ARG A 561 26.46 -12.28 3.01
CA ARG A 561 26.58 -13.66 2.53
C ARG A 561 25.19 -14.29 2.47
N PRO A 562 24.94 -15.42 1.82
CA PRO A 562 25.66 -15.85 0.63
C PRO A 562 25.57 -14.79 -0.48
N ALA A 563 26.55 -14.77 -1.39
CA ALA A 563 26.62 -13.84 -2.52
C ALA A 563 25.33 -13.81 -3.34
N ARG A 564 24.63 -14.95 -3.46
CA ARG A 564 23.33 -15.05 -4.14
C ARG A 564 22.29 -14.13 -3.56
N ALA A 565 22.24 -14.01 -2.24
CA ALA A 565 21.21 -13.26 -1.57
C ALA A 565 21.54 -11.77 -1.59
N VAL A 566 22.84 -11.41 -1.58
CA VAL A 566 23.31 -10.05 -1.84
C VAL A 566 22.94 -9.60 -3.25
N VAL A 567 23.20 -10.44 -4.25
CA VAL A 567 22.83 -10.21 -5.64
C VAL A 567 21.30 -10.10 -5.76
N GLN A 568 20.53 -10.99 -5.13
CA GLN A 568 19.07 -10.89 -5.12
C GLN A 568 18.57 -9.60 -4.48
N HIS A 569 19.15 -9.22 -3.34
CA HIS A 569 18.75 -8.03 -2.62
C HIS A 569 19.08 -6.74 -3.38
N LEU A 570 20.30 -6.65 -3.93
CA LEU A 570 20.75 -5.44 -4.62
C LEU A 570 20.23 -5.38 -6.06
N LEU A 571 20.14 -6.51 -6.77
CA LEU A 571 19.89 -6.60 -8.21
C LEU A 571 18.53 -7.23 -8.56
N GLY A 572 17.92 -7.98 -7.65
CA GLY A 572 16.62 -8.64 -7.83
C GLY A 572 15.41 -7.88 -7.26
N LEU A 573 15.63 -6.86 -6.43
CA LEU A 573 14.57 -6.04 -5.80
C LEU A 573 14.71 -4.59 -6.26
N PHE A 574 14.35 -4.33 -7.51
CA PHE A 574 14.23 -2.97 -8.05
C PHE A 574 13.02 -2.23 -7.40
N PRO A 575 13.04 -0.88 -7.40
CA PRO A 575 12.57 0.03 -6.35
C PRO A 575 11.06 0.25 -6.31
N THR A 576 10.22 -0.76 -6.52
CA THR A 576 8.76 -0.54 -6.42
C THR A 576 8.35 -0.09 -5.01
N ARG A 577 9.16 -0.44 -4.01
CA ARG A 577 9.00 -0.03 -2.60
C ARG A 577 10.21 0.69 -2.01
N LEU A 578 11.24 1.00 -2.81
CA LEU A 578 12.37 1.76 -2.28
C LEU A 578 11.95 3.22 -2.15
N ASP A 579 12.26 3.76 -0.99
CA ASP A 579 12.23 5.19 -0.73
C ASP A 579 13.07 5.92 -1.80
N GLN A 580 12.60 7.06 -2.32
CA GLN A 580 13.33 7.81 -3.35
C GLN A 580 14.76 8.16 -2.89
N SER A 581 14.94 8.36 -1.59
CA SER A 581 16.25 8.59 -0.96
C SER A 581 17.25 7.45 -1.18
N LEU A 582 16.78 6.21 -1.35
CA LEU A 582 17.64 5.02 -1.51
C LEU A 582 18.06 4.76 -2.96
N ILE A 583 17.43 5.41 -3.95
CA ILE A 583 17.74 5.16 -5.37
C ILE A 583 19.22 5.43 -5.68
N ARG A 584 19.78 6.53 -5.17
CA ARG A 584 21.19 6.89 -5.41
C ARG A 584 22.16 5.91 -4.74
N PRO A 585 22.05 5.58 -3.45
CA PRO A 585 22.87 4.55 -2.81
C PRO A 585 22.88 3.20 -3.54
N TYR A 586 21.72 2.73 -4.01
CA TYR A 586 21.64 1.49 -4.78
C TYR A 586 22.37 1.59 -6.13
N ARG A 587 22.21 2.70 -6.87
CA ARG A 587 22.97 2.94 -8.11
C ARG A 587 24.48 2.93 -7.88
N CYS A 588 24.94 3.51 -6.77
CA CYS A 588 26.34 3.48 -6.38
C CYS A 588 26.84 2.06 -6.11
N ALA A 589 26.06 1.25 -5.39
CA ALA A 589 26.40 -0.16 -5.16
C ALA A 589 26.40 -0.97 -6.45
N HIS A 590 25.47 -0.75 -7.39
CA HIS A 590 25.47 -1.38 -8.71
C HIS A 590 26.72 -1.03 -9.52
N ALA A 591 27.05 0.26 -9.58
CA ALA A 591 28.25 0.73 -10.27
C ALA A 591 29.52 0.12 -9.65
N GLN A 592 29.55 -0.04 -8.33
CA GLN A 592 30.65 -0.70 -7.64
C GLN A 592 30.72 -2.20 -7.92
N ALA A 593 29.59 -2.93 -7.83
CA ALA A 593 29.51 -4.34 -8.16
C ALA A 593 30.04 -4.59 -9.58
N ARG A 594 29.63 -3.75 -10.53
CA ARG A 594 30.12 -3.77 -11.90
C ARG A 594 31.63 -3.55 -11.98
N ARG A 595 32.16 -2.51 -11.33
CA ARG A 595 33.62 -2.25 -11.30
C ARG A 595 34.40 -3.43 -10.72
N MET A 596 33.92 -4.03 -9.64
CA MET A 596 34.54 -5.20 -9.02
C MET A 596 34.53 -6.40 -9.96
N ALA A 597 33.40 -6.66 -10.62
CA ALA A 597 33.28 -7.76 -11.57
C ALA A 597 34.23 -7.59 -12.77
N TYR A 598 34.34 -6.39 -13.35
CA TYR A 598 35.32 -6.16 -14.43
C TYR A 598 36.76 -6.25 -13.96
N ALA A 599 37.08 -5.73 -12.78
CA ALA A 599 38.43 -5.78 -12.26
C ALA A 599 38.91 -7.22 -12.05
N GLN A 600 38.00 -8.14 -11.70
CA GLN A 600 38.32 -9.53 -11.40
C GLN A 600 38.14 -10.47 -12.61
N LEU A 601 37.06 -10.32 -13.39
CA LEU A 601 36.69 -11.22 -14.49
C LEU A 601 37.13 -10.70 -15.87
N GLY A 602 37.49 -9.42 -15.98
CA GLY A 602 37.84 -8.79 -17.25
C GLY A 602 36.71 -8.85 -18.29
N THR A 603 37.10 -9.05 -19.55
CA THR A 603 36.20 -9.22 -20.69
C THR A 603 36.06 -10.68 -21.13
N ASP A 604 36.42 -11.64 -20.28
CA ASP A 604 36.37 -13.06 -20.61
C ASP A 604 34.97 -13.65 -20.37
N PRO A 605 34.20 -13.98 -21.42
CA PRO A 605 32.86 -14.52 -21.26
C PRO A 605 32.81 -15.85 -20.49
N ASP A 606 33.90 -16.63 -20.43
CA ASP A 606 33.96 -17.87 -19.67
C ASP A 606 34.04 -17.62 -18.14
N ALA A 607 34.82 -16.62 -17.72
CA ALA A 607 34.88 -16.18 -16.31
C ALA A 607 33.53 -15.65 -15.81
N TRP A 608 32.82 -14.89 -16.64
CA TRP A 608 31.47 -14.42 -16.34
C TRP A 608 30.45 -15.56 -16.26
N ALA A 609 30.51 -16.53 -17.19
CA ALA A 609 29.65 -17.71 -17.14
C ALA A 609 29.94 -18.58 -15.92
N MET A 610 31.21 -18.72 -15.52
CA MET A 610 31.61 -19.44 -14.31
C MET A 610 31.07 -18.79 -13.04
N ALA A 611 31.21 -17.46 -12.91
CA ALA A 611 30.65 -16.72 -11.78
C ALA A 611 29.13 -16.92 -11.67
N ALA A 612 28.42 -16.87 -12.81
CA ALA A 612 26.99 -17.14 -12.86
C ALA A 612 26.63 -18.58 -12.44
N ARG A 613 27.45 -19.58 -12.78
CA ARG A 613 27.19 -20.98 -12.41
C ARG A 613 27.50 -21.28 -10.94
N LEU A 614 28.52 -20.63 -10.36
CA LEU A 614 28.90 -20.81 -8.95
C LEU A 614 27.92 -20.12 -7.99
N LEU A 615 27.38 -18.97 -8.39
CA LEU A 615 26.59 -18.10 -7.52
C LEU A 615 25.40 -18.78 -6.79
N PRO A 616 24.63 -19.75 -7.32
CA PRO A 616 23.49 -20.33 -6.59
C PRO A 616 23.87 -21.05 -5.28
N GLU A 617 25.07 -21.62 -5.21
CA GLU A 617 25.58 -22.44 -4.11
C GLU A 617 26.75 -21.77 -3.36
N PHE A 618 27.13 -20.55 -3.76
CA PHE A 618 28.28 -19.86 -3.17
C PHE A 618 27.92 -19.18 -1.84
N GLU A 619 28.41 -19.75 -0.74
CA GLU A 619 28.16 -19.27 0.64
C GLU A 619 28.99 -18.05 1.06
N GLY A 620 30.02 -17.71 0.29
CA GLY A 620 30.87 -16.54 0.55
C GLY A 620 30.23 -15.21 0.13
N THR A 621 31.03 -14.15 0.22
CA THR A 621 30.66 -12.78 -0.21
C THR A 621 30.72 -12.64 -1.73
N PHE A 622 30.13 -11.56 -2.26
CA PHE A 622 30.23 -11.25 -3.69
C PHE A 622 31.68 -11.07 -4.19
N PRO A 623 32.59 -10.33 -3.50
CA PRO A 623 34.00 -10.29 -3.90
C PRO A 623 34.70 -11.67 -3.90
N GLU A 624 34.40 -12.53 -2.93
CA GLU A 624 34.97 -13.89 -2.85
C GLU A 624 34.51 -14.75 -4.05
N LEU A 625 33.24 -14.61 -4.47
CA LEU A 625 32.72 -15.29 -5.67
C LEU A 625 33.49 -14.88 -6.92
N LEU A 626 33.66 -13.57 -7.14
CA LEU A 626 34.35 -13.06 -8.33
C LEU A 626 35.80 -13.54 -8.40
N THR A 627 36.48 -13.53 -7.25
CA THR A 627 37.87 -14.02 -7.12
C THR A 627 37.93 -15.52 -7.43
N THR A 628 36.99 -16.30 -6.89
CA THR A 628 36.91 -17.75 -7.13
C THR A 628 36.66 -18.06 -8.60
N ALA A 629 35.72 -17.36 -9.25
CA ALA A 629 35.40 -17.57 -10.66
C ALA A 629 36.58 -17.25 -11.58
N ALA A 630 37.32 -16.16 -11.31
CA ALA A 630 38.54 -15.82 -12.06
C ALA A 630 39.63 -16.90 -11.91
N ALA A 631 39.79 -17.43 -10.69
CA ALA A 631 40.80 -18.46 -10.40
C ALA A 631 40.48 -19.82 -11.04
N VAL A 632 39.23 -20.15 -11.32
CA VAL A 632 38.83 -21.42 -11.98
C VAL A 632 39.11 -21.40 -13.49
N ILE A 633 39.12 -20.22 -14.11
CA ILE A 633 39.33 -20.05 -15.56
C ILE A 633 40.79 -19.78 -15.93
N SER A 634 41.57 -19.23 -15.00
CA SER A 634 43.02 -19.01 -15.14
C SER A 634 43.79 -20.32 -15.04
#